data_AF-A0A8V0XVE6-F1
#
_entry.id   AF-A0A8V0XVE6-F1
#
_cell.length_a   1.000
_cell.length_b   1.000
_cell.length_c   1.000
_cell.angle_alpha   90.00
_cell.angle_beta   90.00
_cell.angle_gamma   90.00
#
_symmetry.space_group_name_H-M   'P 1'
#
loop_
_entity.id
_entity.type
_entity.pdbx_description
1 polymer ?
#
loop_
_entity_poly.entity_id
_entity_poly.type
_entity_poly.pdbx_seq_one_letter_code
_entity_poly.pdbx_strand_id
1 'polypeptide(L)'
;MGEPPRRPRELFLAGLAAAYLAAFVSLYLQIPGLYGRDGILPARRVLRLSGKGLWEQLRDVPTLLWLGPQLGLDTEQDMELLCLLGAVASMGALLCAPLRDCLLFAVLRVFYLSLYQVGQVFLYFQWDSLLLEAGFLAVLVAPLRLFKWRSTAWRPHDSVTFWLVRWLLFRLMFASGVVKLTSRCPTWWGLTALTYHYETQCIPTPAAWYAHQLPVWFQKFSVVATYVIEIAVPLLFFMPIRRLRLFAFYCQVLLQILIILTGNYNFFNALTIVLAFSLLDEEHMGRWMGRGKRKHGSSAWPPTLLSFLSTLLELATYALLLYWSVHYFSLEIDWEKGLLESKVAFTYHEFTQWLRAVTLPLVGLGFLSLSWEILSALYRCACVRGFFWKLWATLQWAVFATATVGMFAISLVPFTYIDYESNGKLWPGIHQMFSAVERFQVVNSYGLFRRMTGVGGRPEVVLEGSYDKQSWTEIEFMYKPGNVSAAPAVVAPHQPRLDWQMWFAALAHHSSSPWFASFVHRLLQGKEDVIRLVQVDEDKYPFSTQPPVYLRAQLYKYWFTHSAESGAGAAQWWRRQHVQEFFPTVSLGDPTLDGLLAQHGLKDKLPLKRPVDAFLPWLLSSVRQLSRPFSPHVVLWSLYLVAATTCLLRAMARRPRGGAPPTRHKAPKQPRGDQGEKNGQLRRKEGREAEERGEGRSRGAADGEGPRGTKRRK
;
A
#
# COMPACT_ATOMS: atom_id res chain seq x y z
N MET A 1 27.76 -8.07 -11.68
CA MET A 1 26.33 -7.77 -11.95
C MET A 1 25.47 -8.62 -11.03
N GLY A 2 24.53 -8.02 -10.29
CA GLY A 2 23.72 -8.75 -9.30
C GLY A 2 22.73 -9.73 -9.95
N GLU A 3 22.43 -10.82 -9.25
CA GLU A 3 21.33 -11.72 -9.61
C GLU A 3 19.99 -10.95 -9.64
N PRO A 4 19.10 -11.29 -10.59
CA PRO A 4 17.82 -10.60 -10.74
C PRO A 4 16.91 -10.69 -9.50
N PRO A 5 16.12 -9.64 -9.17
CA PRO A 5 15.34 -9.54 -7.94
C PRO A 5 14.04 -10.38 -8.00
N ARG A 6 14.16 -11.70 -8.03
CA ARG A 6 12.99 -12.60 -8.05
C ARG A 6 12.22 -12.57 -6.74
N ARG A 7 12.92 -12.70 -5.61
CA ARG A 7 12.29 -12.72 -4.27
C ARG A 7 11.74 -11.37 -3.83
N PRO A 8 12.45 -10.24 -4.01
CA PRO A 8 11.88 -8.92 -3.72
C PRO A 8 10.55 -8.70 -4.46
N ARG A 9 10.47 -9.12 -5.72
CA ARG A 9 9.22 -9.07 -6.49
C ARG A 9 8.13 -9.95 -5.89
N GLU A 10 8.44 -11.20 -5.53
CA GLU A 10 7.47 -12.11 -4.93
C GLU A 10 6.93 -11.59 -3.58
N LEU A 11 7.77 -10.90 -2.79
CA LEU A 11 7.36 -10.19 -1.58
C LEU A 11 6.52 -8.95 -1.86
N PHE A 12 6.89 -8.16 -2.87
CA PHE A 12 6.09 -7.01 -3.31
C PHE A 12 4.66 -7.45 -3.66
N LEU A 13 4.51 -8.49 -4.50
CA LEU A 13 3.19 -9.01 -4.88
C LEU A 13 2.43 -9.61 -3.69
N ALA A 14 3.11 -10.30 -2.77
CA ALA A 14 2.48 -10.84 -1.57
C ALA A 14 1.98 -9.73 -0.63
N GLY A 15 2.83 -8.72 -0.40
CA GLY A 15 2.52 -7.58 0.46
C GLY A 15 1.41 -6.71 -0.12
N LEU A 16 1.37 -6.54 -1.44
CA LEU A 16 0.28 -5.83 -2.11
C LEU A 16 -1.04 -6.60 -2.01
N ALA A 17 -1.02 -7.93 -2.14
CA ALA A 17 -2.21 -8.75 -1.89
C ALA A 17 -2.70 -8.64 -0.43
N ALA A 18 -1.78 -8.55 0.54
CA ALA A 18 -2.13 -8.28 1.92
C ALA A 18 -2.77 -6.89 2.08
N ALA A 19 -2.25 -5.85 1.42
CA ALA A 19 -2.83 -4.51 1.45
C ALA A 19 -4.24 -4.46 0.81
N TYR A 20 -4.45 -5.15 -0.32
CA TYR A 20 -5.78 -5.29 -0.93
C TYR A 20 -6.76 -6.00 0.00
N LEU A 21 -6.33 -7.06 0.69
CA LEU A 21 -7.16 -7.76 1.67
C LEU A 21 -7.61 -6.80 2.78
N ALA A 22 -6.70 -5.99 3.33
CA ALA A 22 -7.03 -4.94 4.29
C ALA A 22 -8.07 -3.97 3.73
N ALA A 23 -7.82 -3.43 2.54
CA ALA A 23 -8.66 -2.43 1.92
C ALA A 23 -10.10 -2.93 1.65
N PHE A 24 -10.25 -4.12 1.07
CA PHE A 24 -11.55 -4.70 0.74
C PHE A 24 -12.35 -5.08 1.98
N VAL A 25 -11.74 -5.78 2.95
CA VAL A 25 -12.45 -6.22 4.16
C VAL A 25 -12.79 -5.02 5.05
N SER A 26 -11.86 -4.06 5.19
CA SER A 26 -12.10 -2.81 5.91
C SER A 26 -13.28 -2.04 5.33
N LEU A 27 -13.39 -1.97 4.00
CA LEU A 27 -14.47 -1.28 3.32
C LEU A 27 -15.79 -2.06 3.43
N TYR A 28 -15.76 -3.38 3.18
CA TYR A 28 -16.93 -4.27 3.20
C TYR A 28 -17.81 -4.04 4.44
N LEU A 29 -17.19 -4.07 5.62
CA LEU A 29 -17.90 -3.96 6.90
C LEU A 29 -18.49 -2.57 7.16
N GLN A 30 -18.04 -1.55 6.43
CA GLN A 30 -18.55 -0.18 6.54
C GLN A 30 -19.57 0.17 5.43
N ILE A 31 -19.71 -0.66 4.39
CA ILE A 31 -20.60 -0.37 3.25
C ILE A 31 -22.05 -0.11 3.68
N PRO A 32 -22.69 -0.95 4.51
CA PRO A 32 -24.11 -0.76 4.85
C PRO A 32 -24.37 0.61 5.49
N GLY A 33 -23.53 1.03 6.44
CA GLY A 33 -23.66 2.31 7.11
C GLY A 33 -23.22 3.51 6.27
N LEU A 34 -22.19 3.38 5.43
CA LEU A 34 -21.67 4.51 4.64
C LEU A 34 -22.48 4.72 3.37
N TYR A 35 -22.68 3.65 2.59
CA TYR A 35 -23.16 3.70 1.21
C TYR A 35 -24.45 2.95 0.96
N GLY A 36 -24.95 2.22 1.97
CA GLY A 36 -26.19 1.48 1.87
C GLY A 36 -27.40 2.36 1.64
N ARG A 37 -28.54 1.74 1.38
CA ARG A 37 -29.80 2.44 1.10
C ARG A 37 -30.18 3.44 2.19
N ASP A 38 -29.96 3.05 3.44
CA ASP A 38 -30.18 3.83 4.65
C ASP A 38 -28.89 4.41 5.26
N GLY A 39 -27.77 4.30 4.54
CA GLY A 39 -26.48 4.82 4.96
C GLY A 39 -26.39 6.36 4.94
N ILE A 40 -25.24 6.86 5.38
CA ILE A 40 -24.91 8.29 5.45
C ILE A 40 -24.94 8.93 4.06
N LEU A 41 -24.25 8.33 3.08
CA LEU A 41 -24.22 8.79 1.70
C LEU A 41 -24.47 7.62 0.73
N PRO A 42 -25.74 7.34 0.40
CA PRO A 42 -26.08 6.21 -0.47
C PRO A 42 -25.39 6.27 -1.84
N ALA A 43 -24.62 5.23 -2.18
CA ALA A 43 -23.83 5.14 -3.42
C ALA A 43 -24.69 5.25 -4.70
N ARG A 44 -25.95 4.79 -4.64
CA ARG A 44 -26.94 4.91 -5.73
C ARG A 44 -27.15 6.34 -6.24
N ARG A 45 -26.80 7.35 -5.44
CA ARG A 45 -26.95 8.76 -5.84
C ARG A 45 -25.91 9.19 -6.88
N VAL A 46 -24.75 8.55 -6.90
CA VAL A 46 -23.70 8.79 -7.89
C VAL A 46 -24.06 8.10 -9.21
N LEU A 47 -24.60 6.89 -9.13
CA LEU A 47 -25.01 6.09 -10.28
C LEU A 47 -26.44 6.42 -10.72
N ARG A 48 -26.67 7.64 -11.19
CA ARG A 48 -27.96 8.00 -11.80
C ARG A 48 -28.04 7.37 -13.19
N LEU A 49 -29.07 6.56 -13.43
CA LEU A 49 -29.37 5.98 -14.74
C LEU A 49 -29.84 7.10 -15.69
N SER A 50 -28.90 7.74 -16.39
CA SER A 50 -29.20 8.85 -17.32
C SER A 50 -29.69 8.41 -18.71
N GLY A 51 -30.12 7.16 -18.89
CA GLY A 51 -30.54 6.63 -20.20
C GLY A 51 -29.41 6.48 -21.24
N LYS A 52 -28.18 6.93 -20.93
CA LYS A 52 -26.97 6.75 -21.75
C LYS A 52 -26.60 5.27 -21.92
N GLY A 53 -25.97 4.93 -23.03
CA GLY A 53 -25.45 3.58 -23.26
C GLY A 53 -24.33 3.19 -22.27
N LEU A 54 -24.14 1.89 -22.03
CA LEU A 54 -23.14 1.37 -21.07
C LEU A 54 -21.71 1.87 -21.35
N TRP A 55 -21.33 1.99 -22.63
CA TRP A 55 -20.00 2.47 -23.02
C TRP A 55 -19.77 3.94 -22.65
N GLU A 56 -20.78 4.79 -22.81
CA GLU A 56 -20.71 6.20 -22.42
C GLU A 56 -20.66 6.33 -20.89
N GLN A 57 -21.47 5.54 -20.18
CA GLN A 57 -21.45 5.49 -18.72
C GLN A 57 -20.10 5.04 -18.17
N LEU A 58 -19.48 4.02 -18.77
CA LEU A 58 -18.13 3.56 -18.39
C LEU A 58 -17.03 4.57 -18.73
N ARG A 59 -17.20 5.36 -19.80
CA ARG A 59 -16.27 6.44 -20.15
C ARG A 59 -16.38 7.62 -19.17
N ASP A 60 -17.59 7.91 -18.72
CA ASP A 60 -17.86 8.96 -17.73
C ASP A 60 -17.36 8.55 -16.35
N VAL A 61 -17.82 7.39 -15.87
CA VAL A 61 -17.50 6.81 -14.55
C VAL A 61 -17.08 5.35 -14.74
N PRO A 62 -15.76 5.04 -14.73
CA PRO A 62 -15.27 3.69 -15.01
C PRO A 62 -15.48 2.76 -13.80
N THR A 63 -16.67 2.18 -13.69
CA THR A 63 -17.06 1.26 -12.61
C THR A 63 -17.84 0.05 -13.10
N LEU A 64 -17.57 -1.11 -12.52
CA LEU A 64 -18.34 -2.34 -12.76
C LEU A 64 -19.74 -2.29 -12.15
N LEU A 65 -20.02 -1.33 -11.26
CA LEU A 65 -21.32 -1.20 -10.59
C LEU A 65 -22.46 -0.89 -11.58
N TRP A 66 -22.17 -0.45 -12.80
CA TRP A 66 -23.15 -0.33 -13.88
C TRP A 66 -23.74 -1.66 -14.34
N LEU A 67 -23.02 -2.77 -14.14
CA LEU A 67 -23.46 -4.13 -14.51
C LEU A 67 -24.31 -4.80 -13.43
N GLY A 68 -24.25 -4.28 -12.20
CA GLY A 68 -24.99 -4.79 -11.06
C GLY A 68 -26.50 -4.96 -11.27
N PRO A 69 -27.20 -3.97 -11.87
CA PRO A 69 -28.59 -4.10 -12.25
C PRO A 69 -28.92 -5.32 -13.13
N GLN A 70 -27.98 -5.76 -13.99
CA GLN A 70 -28.16 -6.94 -14.85
C GLN A 70 -28.05 -8.25 -14.06
N LEU A 71 -27.33 -8.24 -12.95
CA LEU A 71 -27.21 -9.35 -12.00
C LEU A 71 -28.36 -9.39 -10.99
N GLY A 72 -29.32 -8.47 -11.09
CA GLY A 72 -30.43 -8.34 -10.15
C GLY A 72 -30.02 -7.79 -8.78
N LEU A 73 -28.85 -7.17 -8.69
CA LEU A 73 -28.28 -6.64 -7.46
C LEU A 73 -28.59 -5.16 -7.29
N ASP A 74 -28.70 -4.75 -6.04
CA ASP A 74 -28.67 -3.34 -5.66
C ASP A 74 -27.24 -2.82 -5.60
N THR A 75 -27.04 -1.51 -5.80
CA THR A 75 -25.71 -0.89 -5.74
C THR A 75 -24.93 -1.22 -4.46
N GLU A 76 -25.60 -1.30 -3.31
CA GLU A 76 -25.00 -1.71 -2.04
C GLU A 76 -24.50 -3.17 -2.09
N GLN A 77 -25.34 -4.08 -2.57
CA GLN A 77 -25.02 -5.51 -2.71
C GLN A 77 -23.93 -5.74 -3.76
N ASP A 78 -23.91 -4.95 -4.83
CA ASP A 78 -22.84 -4.97 -5.82
C ASP A 78 -21.49 -4.56 -5.21
N MET A 79 -21.47 -3.48 -4.42
CA MET A 79 -20.25 -3.05 -3.74
C MET A 79 -19.77 -4.12 -2.75
N GLU A 80 -20.68 -4.76 -2.02
CA GLU A 80 -20.38 -5.88 -1.15
C GLU A 80 -19.79 -7.07 -1.89
N LEU A 81 -20.42 -7.45 -3.02
CA LEU A 81 -19.95 -8.54 -3.87
C LEU A 81 -18.52 -8.27 -4.37
N LEU A 82 -18.25 -7.06 -4.88
CA LEU A 82 -16.90 -6.68 -5.32
C LEU A 82 -15.89 -6.75 -4.18
N CYS A 83 -16.26 -6.32 -2.97
CA CYS A 83 -15.37 -6.42 -1.80
C CYS A 83 -15.11 -7.87 -1.38
N LEU A 84 -16.14 -8.72 -1.35
CA LEU A 84 -16.01 -10.13 -0.98
C LEU A 84 -15.17 -10.89 -2.01
N LEU A 85 -15.44 -10.70 -3.31
CA LEU A 85 -14.64 -11.29 -4.38
C LEU A 85 -13.19 -10.78 -4.33
N GLY A 86 -12.99 -9.49 -4.10
CA GLY A 86 -11.68 -8.87 -3.91
C GLY A 86 -10.93 -9.44 -2.70
N ALA A 87 -11.61 -9.65 -1.59
CA ALA A 87 -11.04 -10.23 -0.37
C ALA A 87 -10.63 -11.70 -0.59
N VAL A 88 -11.50 -12.51 -1.22
CA VAL A 88 -11.19 -13.92 -1.55
C VAL A 88 -10.01 -14.01 -2.53
N ALA A 89 -10.01 -13.20 -3.58
CA ALA A 89 -8.91 -13.12 -4.54
C ALA A 89 -7.59 -12.71 -3.88
N SER A 90 -7.62 -11.71 -2.99
CA SER A 90 -6.45 -11.22 -2.24
C SER A 90 -5.92 -12.26 -1.28
N MET A 91 -6.81 -12.96 -0.54
CA MET A 91 -6.45 -14.08 0.33
C MET A 91 -5.84 -15.23 -0.46
N GLY A 92 -6.42 -15.56 -1.61
CA GLY A 92 -5.88 -16.55 -2.55
C GLY A 92 -4.47 -16.19 -3.01
N ALA A 93 -4.24 -14.93 -3.41
CA ALA A 93 -2.92 -14.43 -3.81
C ALA A 93 -1.90 -14.48 -2.65
N LEU A 94 -2.34 -14.18 -1.43
CA LEU A 94 -1.48 -14.23 -0.24
C LEU A 94 -1.02 -15.66 0.05
N LEU A 95 -1.96 -16.61 0.06
CA LEU A 95 -1.72 -18.02 0.37
C LEU A 95 -1.01 -18.79 -0.77
N CYS A 96 -1.35 -18.51 -2.03
CA CYS A 96 -0.94 -19.30 -3.17
C CYS A 96 -0.09 -18.46 -4.15
N ALA A 97 1.21 -18.69 -4.15
CA ALA A 97 2.15 -18.05 -5.09
C ALA A 97 1.76 -18.16 -6.59
N PRO A 98 1.13 -19.26 -7.07
CA PRO A 98 0.66 -19.33 -8.46
C PRO A 98 -0.43 -18.32 -8.82
N LEU A 99 -1.25 -17.90 -7.85
CA LEU A 99 -2.32 -16.92 -8.06
C LEU A 99 -1.79 -15.48 -8.16
N ARG A 100 -0.52 -15.23 -7.82
CA ARG A 100 0.12 -13.91 -7.98
C ARG A 100 0.50 -13.68 -9.44
N ASP A 101 -0.50 -13.52 -10.29
CA ASP A 101 -0.36 -13.26 -11.72
C ASP A 101 -0.91 -11.88 -12.13
N CYS A 102 -0.54 -11.46 -13.34
CA CYS A 102 -0.94 -10.19 -13.93
C CYS A 102 -2.47 -9.99 -13.97
N LEU A 103 -3.22 -11.06 -14.28
CA LEU A 103 -4.68 -10.97 -14.44
C LEU A 103 -5.38 -10.76 -13.09
N LEU A 104 -4.94 -11.47 -12.05
CA LEU A 104 -5.53 -11.33 -10.73
C LEU A 104 -5.33 -9.91 -10.19
N PHE A 105 -4.13 -9.34 -10.32
CA PHE A 105 -3.89 -7.94 -9.92
C PHE A 105 -4.69 -6.95 -10.78
N ALA A 106 -4.91 -7.24 -12.07
CA ALA A 106 -5.77 -6.42 -12.91
C ALA A 106 -7.23 -6.46 -12.42
N VAL A 107 -7.74 -7.64 -12.06
CA VAL A 107 -9.09 -7.82 -11.49
C VAL A 107 -9.21 -7.10 -10.14
N LEU A 108 -8.26 -7.30 -9.21
CA LEU A 108 -8.24 -6.62 -7.92
C LEU A 108 -8.24 -5.10 -8.09
N ARG A 109 -7.45 -4.58 -9.04
CA ARG A 109 -7.42 -3.16 -9.37
C ARG A 109 -8.76 -2.67 -9.90
N VAL A 110 -9.36 -3.37 -10.86
CA VAL A 110 -10.66 -2.98 -11.44
C VAL A 110 -11.77 -3.00 -10.38
N PHE A 111 -11.77 -3.98 -9.48
CA PHE A 111 -12.71 -4.03 -8.36
C PHE A 111 -12.53 -2.82 -7.45
N TYR A 112 -11.30 -2.52 -7.04
CA TYR A 112 -11.05 -1.37 -6.17
C TYR A 112 -11.35 -0.03 -6.85
N LEU A 113 -11.00 0.12 -8.14
CA LEU A 113 -11.31 1.32 -8.92
C LEU A 113 -12.83 1.52 -9.03
N SER A 114 -13.58 0.44 -9.25
CA SER A 114 -15.04 0.50 -9.34
C SER A 114 -15.69 1.04 -8.07
N LEU A 115 -15.14 0.66 -6.91
CA LEU A 115 -15.55 1.18 -5.61
C LEU A 115 -15.11 2.64 -5.45
N TYR A 116 -13.85 2.96 -5.77
CA TYR A 116 -13.25 4.30 -5.68
C TYR A 116 -14.09 5.36 -6.39
N GLN A 117 -14.55 5.08 -7.61
CA GLN A 117 -15.36 6.03 -8.39
C GLN A 117 -16.70 6.42 -7.72
N VAL A 118 -17.25 5.55 -6.88
CA VAL A 118 -18.57 5.73 -6.27
C VAL A 118 -18.47 6.05 -4.78
N GLY A 119 -17.31 5.85 -4.16
CA GLY A 119 -17.13 5.97 -2.71
C GLY A 119 -17.01 7.39 -2.15
N GLN A 120 -17.18 8.44 -2.97
CA GLN A 120 -17.31 9.85 -2.54
C GLN A 120 -16.25 10.27 -1.49
N VAL A 121 -16.62 11.11 -0.52
CA VAL A 121 -15.69 11.64 0.51
C VAL A 121 -15.06 10.56 1.38
N PHE A 122 -15.74 9.42 1.53
CA PHE A 122 -15.25 8.32 2.36
C PHE A 122 -14.24 7.42 1.62
N LEU A 123 -14.02 7.58 0.31
CA LEU A 123 -13.13 6.72 -0.50
C LEU A 123 -12.21 7.52 -1.43
N TYR A 124 -11.75 8.70 -0.99
CA TYR A 124 -10.90 9.62 -1.75
C TYR A 124 -9.64 10.00 -0.97
N PHE A 125 -9.00 9.05 -0.31
CA PHE A 125 -7.80 9.31 0.49
C PHE A 125 -6.52 8.91 -0.24
N GLN A 126 -5.38 9.49 0.15
CA GLN A 126 -4.10 9.25 -0.54
C GLN A 126 -3.65 7.79 -0.53
N TRP A 127 -4.02 6.99 0.47
CA TRP A 127 -3.75 5.55 0.48
C TRP A 127 -4.63 4.76 -0.50
N ASP A 128 -5.84 5.23 -0.78
CA ASP A 128 -6.72 4.64 -1.80
C ASP A 128 -6.11 4.89 -3.20
N SER A 129 -5.65 6.12 -3.47
CA SER A 129 -4.93 6.47 -4.70
C SER A 129 -3.61 5.71 -4.85
N LEU A 130 -2.83 5.58 -3.77
CA LEU A 130 -1.58 4.82 -3.76
C LEU A 130 -1.82 3.34 -4.07
N LEU A 131 -2.87 2.73 -3.51
CA LEU A 131 -3.22 1.34 -3.76
C LEU A 131 -3.64 1.11 -5.22
N LEU A 132 -4.36 2.05 -5.84
CA LEU A 132 -4.75 1.97 -7.26
C LEU A 132 -3.55 2.07 -8.21
N GLU A 133 -2.59 2.94 -7.89
CA GLU A 133 -1.37 3.11 -8.67
C GLU A 133 -0.41 1.91 -8.48
N ALA A 134 -0.15 1.50 -7.24
CA ALA A 134 0.65 0.30 -6.94
C ALA A 134 0.02 -0.97 -7.53
N GLY A 135 -1.32 -1.05 -7.49
CA GLY A 135 -2.12 -2.06 -8.16
C GLY A 135 -1.89 -2.13 -9.65
N PHE A 136 -1.84 -0.99 -10.33
CA PHE A 136 -1.52 -0.94 -11.76
C PHE A 136 -0.11 -1.44 -12.04
N LEU A 137 0.86 -0.97 -11.26
CA LEU A 137 2.25 -1.39 -11.43
C LEU A 137 2.38 -2.90 -11.20
N ALA A 138 1.61 -3.50 -10.29
CA ALA A 138 1.58 -4.94 -10.10
C ALA A 138 1.08 -5.72 -11.32
N VAL A 139 0.18 -5.15 -12.14
CA VAL A 139 -0.22 -5.75 -13.42
C VAL A 139 1.00 -5.90 -14.34
N LEU A 140 1.88 -4.89 -14.39
CA LEU A 140 3.09 -4.90 -15.22
C LEU A 140 4.21 -5.76 -14.61
N VAL A 141 4.30 -5.83 -13.28
CA VAL A 141 5.36 -6.54 -12.55
C VAL A 141 5.05 -8.04 -12.41
N ALA A 142 3.78 -8.41 -12.28
CA ALA A 142 3.38 -9.79 -12.04
C ALA A 142 3.58 -10.67 -13.29
N PRO A 143 4.02 -11.93 -13.12
CA PRO A 143 4.21 -12.83 -14.25
C PRO A 143 2.86 -13.20 -14.90
N LEU A 144 2.81 -13.23 -16.24
CA LEU A 144 1.66 -13.76 -16.98
C LEU A 144 1.75 -15.29 -17.06
N ARG A 145 0.83 -15.99 -16.38
CA ARG A 145 0.85 -17.47 -16.23
C ARG A 145 -0.23 -18.20 -17.04
N LEU A 146 -0.95 -17.51 -17.92
CA LEU A 146 -2.07 -18.02 -18.74
C LEU A 146 -1.75 -19.33 -19.48
N PHE A 147 -0.52 -19.48 -19.98
CA PHE A 147 -0.07 -20.71 -20.61
C PHE A 147 1.00 -21.34 -19.72
N LYS A 148 0.69 -22.48 -19.10
CA LYS A 148 1.63 -23.35 -18.37
C LYS A 148 2.65 -23.97 -19.33
N TRP A 149 3.45 -23.15 -20.01
CA TRP A 149 4.63 -23.63 -20.70
C TRP A 149 5.85 -23.36 -19.83
N ARG A 150 6.62 -24.43 -19.62
CA ARG A 150 7.65 -24.61 -18.59
C ARG A 150 8.63 -23.42 -18.49
N SER A 151 8.33 -22.43 -17.65
CA SER A 151 9.31 -21.87 -16.70
C SER A 151 8.68 -20.76 -15.86
N THR A 152 8.77 -20.89 -14.54
CA THR A 152 8.63 -19.77 -13.58
C THR A 152 9.89 -18.89 -13.52
N ALA A 153 10.76 -18.96 -14.55
CA ALA A 153 11.99 -18.19 -14.60
C ALA A 153 11.69 -16.70 -14.77
N TRP A 154 12.49 -15.91 -14.06
CA TRP A 154 12.58 -14.48 -14.20
C TRP A 154 12.90 -14.11 -15.65
N ARG A 155 12.12 -13.19 -16.22
CA ARG A 155 12.27 -12.77 -17.61
C ARG A 155 13.24 -11.59 -17.67
N PRO A 156 14.04 -11.45 -18.74
CA PRO A 156 15.03 -10.39 -18.84
C PRO A 156 14.49 -8.95 -18.63
N HIS A 157 13.21 -8.71 -18.95
CA HIS A 157 12.53 -7.40 -18.83
C HIS A 157 11.98 -7.09 -17.43
N ASP A 158 11.96 -8.05 -16.49
CA ASP A 158 11.35 -7.89 -15.17
C ASP A 158 12.02 -6.78 -14.33
N SER A 159 13.30 -6.44 -14.59
CA SER A 159 13.97 -5.33 -13.89
C SER A 159 13.42 -3.96 -14.31
N VAL A 160 12.95 -3.84 -15.55
CA VAL A 160 12.43 -2.59 -16.12
C VAL A 160 11.08 -2.25 -15.49
N THR A 161 10.18 -3.22 -15.37
CA THR A 161 8.86 -2.98 -14.75
C THR A 161 8.97 -2.76 -13.25
N PHE A 162 9.88 -3.47 -12.57
CA PHE A 162 10.10 -3.28 -11.13
C PHE A 162 10.76 -1.93 -10.80
N TRP A 163 11.46 -1.31 -11.75
CA TRP A 163 11.95 0.07 -11.61
C TRP A 163 10.82 1.08 -11.42
N LEU A 164 9.63 0.87 -12.02
CA LEU A 164 8.48 1.76 -11.81
C LEU A 164 8.02 1.78 -10.34
N VAL A 165 8.12 0.65 -9.64
CA VAL A 165 7.78 0.56 -8.21
C VAL A 165 8.75 1.40 -7.40
N ARG A 166 10.04 1.38 -7.76
CA ARG A 166 11.07 2.23 -7.17
C ARG A 166 10.82 3.72 -7.46
N TRP A 167 10.41 4.04 -8.69
CA TRP A 167 10.05 5.41 -9.08
C TRP A 167 8.80 5.92 -8.31
N LEU A 168 7.79 5.07 -8.11
CA LEU A 168 6.64 5.38 -7.27
C LEU A 168 7.04 5.67 -5.83
N LEU A 169 7.88 4.81 -5.23
CA LEU A 169 8.41 5.03 -3.87
C LEU A 169 9.17 6.35 -3.78
N PHE A 170 10.02 6.66 -4.76
CA PHE A 170 10.74 7.92 -4.84
C PHE A 170 9.77 9.11 -4.82
N ARG A 171 8.78 9.13 -5.73
CA ARG A 171 7.80 10.21 -5.80
C ARG A 171 7.03 10.37 -4.49
N LEU A 172 6.59 9.25 -3.90
CA LEU A 172 5.86 9.24 -2.65
C LEU A 172 6.67 9.90 -1.51
N MET A 173 7.91 9.45 -1.29
CA MET A 173 8.74 9.94 -0.19
C MET A 173 9.20 11.38 -0.43
N PHE A 174 9.73 11.66 -1.63
CA PHE A 174 10.25 12.97 -1.99
C PHE A 174 9.17 14.05 -1.95
N ALA A 175 8.01 13.79 -2.56
CA ALA A 175 6.90 14.74 -2.53
C ALA A 175 6.40 14.96 -1.09
N SER A 176 6.28 13.88 -0.29
CA SER A 176 5.84 13.99 1.12
C SER A 176 6.78 14.85 1.97
N GLY A 177 8.09 14.83 1.73
CA GLY A 177 9.04 15.70 2.41
C GLY A 177 9.00 17.15 1.91
N VAL A 178 9.04 17.34 0.58
CA VAL A 178 9.06 18.68 -0.02
C VAL A 178 7.80 19.48 0.31
N VAL A 179 6.61 18.86 0.31
CA VAL A 179 5.37 19.61 0.58
C VAL A 179 5.33 20.21 1.98
N LYS A 180 6.00 19.60 2.97
CA LYS A 180 6.08 20.10 4.34
C LYS A 180 6.77 21.46 4.41
N LEU A 181 7.82 21.67 3.60
CA LEU A 181 8.52 22.95 3.50
C LEU A 181 7.80 23.93 2.57
N THR A 182 7.26 23.48 1.42
CA THR A 182 6.53 24.36 0.50
C THR A 182 5.21 24.88 1.07
N SER A 183 4.67 24.25 2.12
CA SER A 183 3.44 24.68 2.81
C SER A 183 3.55 26.00 3.57
N ARG A 184 4.79 26.46 3.84
CA ARG A 184 5.13 27.58 4.74
C ARG A 184 4.58 27.41 6.17
N CYS A 185 4.37 26.18 6.61
CA CYS A 185 3.87 25.91 7.95
C CYS A 185 4.93 26.29 9.01
N PRO A 186 4.62 27.17 9.98
CA PRO A 186 5.59 27.62 10.98
C PRO A 186 6.19 26.49 11.81
N THR A 187 5.43 25.44 12.11
CA THR A 187 5.91 24.31 12.94
C THR A 187 6.90 23.41 12.19
N TRP A 188 6.71 23.24 10.88
CA TRP A 188 7.66 22.53 10.02
C TRP A 188 8.97 23.32 9.89
N TRP A 189 8.90 24.62 9.61
CA TRP A 189 10.07 25.50 9.53
C TRP A 189 10.75 25.73 10.88
N GLY A 190 10.00 25.72 11.99
CA GLY A 190 10.52 25.82 13.35
C GLY A 190 11.03 24.51 13.94
N LEU A 191 10.97 23.40 13.18
CA LEU A 191 11.31 22.03 13.62
C LEU A 191 10.48 21.52 14.80
N THR A 192 9.35 22.15 15.13
CA THR A 192 8.49 21.74 16.25
C THR A 192 7.29 20.90 15.81
N ALA A 193 7.16 20.53 14.54
CA ALA A 193 6.00 19.80 14.04
C ALA A 193 5.67 18.54 14.87
N LEU A 194 6.67 17.73 15.21
CA LEU A 194 6.46 16.50 15.99
C LEU A 194 6.06 16.73 17.45
N THR A 195 6.24 17.94 18.01
CA THR A 195 5.70 18.25 19.34
C THR A 195 4.17 18.25 19.35
N TYR A 196 3.53 18.50 18.20
CA TYR A 196 2.07 18.49 18.05
C TYR A 196 1.56 17.22 17.37
N HIS A 197 2.33 16.66 16.42
CA HIS A 197 1.88 15.59 15.54
C HIS A 197 1.26 14.39 16.27
N TYR A 198 1.89 13.95 17.37
CA TYR A 198 1.48 12.75 18.08
C TYR A 198 0.07 12.85 18.68
N GLU A 199 -0.36 14.03 19.13
CA GLU A 199 -1.71 14.22 19.66
C GLU A 199 -2.71 14.62 18.58
N THR A 200 -2.28 15.36 17.55
CA THR A 200 -3.19 15.93 16.54
C THR A 200 -3.47 15.01 15.34
N GLN A 201 -2.69 13.95 15.14
CA GLN A 201 -2.92 12.95 14.09
C GLN A 201 -4.30 12.30 14.16
N CYS A 202 -4.87 11.86 13.05
CA CYS A 202 -6.28 11.42 13.01
C CYS A 202 -6.66 10.35 14.04
N ILE A 203 -5.91 9.25 14.15
CA ILE A 203 -6.17 8.17 15.13
C ILE A 203 -4.83 7.77 15.76
N PRO A 204 -4.43 8.39 16.89
CA PRO A 204 -3.19 8.06 17.57
C PRO A 204 -3.27 6.66 18.22
N THR A 205 -2.10 6.06 18.45
CA THR A 205 -1.97 4.85 19.27
C THR A 205 -1.55 5.22 20.71
N PRO A 206 -1.56 4.29 21.67
CA PRO A 206 -1.01 4.56 23.00
C PRO A 206 0.45 5.00 22.98
N ALA A 207 1.26 4.47 22.04
CA ALA A 207 2.66 4.86 21.91
C ALA A 207 2.84 6.33 21.51
N ALA A 208 1.83 6.95 20.89
CA ALA A 208 1.84 8.38 20.58
C ALA A 208 1.94 9.24 21.84
N TRP A 209 1.21 8.87 22.90
CA TRP A 209 1.26 9.58 24.17
C TRP A 209 2.66 9.53 24.77
N TYR A 210 3.28 8.34 24.81
CA TYR A 210 4.66 8.19 25.29
C TYR A 210 5.66 8.97 24.43
N ALA A 211 5.52 8.91 23.10
CA ALA A 211 6.36 9.67 22.18
C ALA A 211 6.18 11.18 22.36
N HIS A 212 4.98 11.65 22.69
CA HIS A 212 4.68 13.06 22.95
C HIS A 212 5.39 13.57 24.22
N GLN A 213 5.60 12.73 25.22
CA GLN A 213 6.33 13.10 26.45
C GLN A 213 7.85 13.25 26.24
N LEU A 214 8.40 12.87 25.07
CA LEU A 214 9.82 13.00 24.81
C LEU A 214 10.26 14.48 24.77
N PRO A 215 11.49 14.81 25.25
CA PRO A 215 11.98 16.18 25.30
C PRO A 215 11.94 16.89 23.94
N VAL A 216 11.73 18.20 23.96
CA VAL A 216 11.59 19.02 22.74
C VAL A 216 12.80 18.92 21.81
N TRP A 217 14.02 18.82 22.34
CA TRP A 217 15.22 18.65 21.51
C TRP A 217 15.17 17.38 20.66
N PHE A 218 14.64 16.29 21.23
CA PHE A 218 14.48 15.01 20.53
C PHE A 218 13.42 15.11 19.44
N GLN A 219 12.35 15.87 19.69
CA GLN A 219 11.31 16.13 18.70
C GLN A 219 11.85 16.94 17.51
N LYS A 220 12.63 17.98 17.79
CA LYS A 220 13.27 18.79 16.74
C LYS A 220 14.24 17.96 15.90
N PHE A 221 15.08 17.16 16.56
CA PHE A 221 15.94 16.20 15.87
C PHE A 221 15.15 15.21 15.01
N SER A 222 14.03 14.71 15.52
CA SER A 222 13.16 13.78 14.78
C SER A 222 12.55 14.42 13.53
N VAL A 223 12.24 15.73 13.56
CA VAL A 223 11.82 16.49 12.37
C VAL A 223 12.96 16.57 11.35
N VAL A 224 14.18 16.87 11.79
CA VAL A 224 15.37 16.87 10.91
C VAL A 224 15.59 15.50 10.28
N ALA A 225 15.53 14.43 11.08
CA ALA A 225 15.65 13.06 10.58
C ALA A 225 14.55 12.73 9.55
N THR A 226 13.32 13.21 9.77
CA THR A 226 12.22 13.07 8.82
C THR A 226 12.56 13.75 7.49
N TYR A 227 13.07 14.99 7.50
CA TYR A 227 13.49 15.67 6.27
C TYR A 227 14.62 14.94 5.54
N VAL A 228 15.62 14.44 6.27
CA VAL A 228 16.72 13.68 5.66
C VAL A 228 16.20 12.40 5.00
N ILE A 229 15.34 11.64 5.69
CA ILE A 229 14.79 10.37 5.20
C ILE A 229 13.81 10.58 4.03
N GLU A 230 13.05 11.69 4.02
CA GLU A 230 12.05 11.96 3.01
C GLU A 230 12.57 12.76 1.80
N ILE A 231 13.62 13.57 1.94
CA ILE A 231 14.12 14.43 0.85
C ILE A 231 15.48 13.97 0.32
N ALA A 232 16.46 13.74 1.21
CA ALA A 232 17.83 13.43 0.80
C ALA A 232 18.03 11.93 0.48
N VAL A 233 17.56 11.05 1.36
CA VAL A 233 17.70 9.59 1.22
C VAL A 233 17.04 9.03 -0.05
N PRO A 234 15.89 9.53 -0.56
CA PRO A 234 15.29 9.00 -1.79
C PRO A 234 16.19 9.14 -3.03
N LEU A 235 17.13 10.08 -3.06
CA LEU A 235 18.13 10.18 -4.13
C LEU A 235 19.00 8.92 -4.22
N LEU A 236 19.24 8.26 -3.09
CA LEU A 236 20.02 7.02 -3.02
C LEU A 236 19.30 5.83 -3.67
N PHE A 237 18.00 5.92 -3.94
CA PHE A 237 17.25 4.83 -4.56
C PHE A 237 17.79 4.47 -5.94
N PHE A 238 18.28 5.47 -6.69
CA PHE A 238 18.80 5.31 -8.05
C PHE A 238 20.32 5.08 -8.09
N MET A 239 21.00 5.07 -6.95
CA MET A 239 22.45 4.85 -6.91
C MET A 239 22.81 3.42 -7.31
N PRO A 240 23.87 3.23 -8.14
CA PRO A 240 24.30 1.90 -8.54
C PRO A 240 24.98 1.12 -7.40
N ILE A 241 25.41 1.81 -6.34
CA ILE A 241 26.02 1.19 -5.16
C ILE A 241 24.96 0.50 -4.31
N ARG A 242 25.12 -0.82 -4.16
CA ARG A 242 24.22 -1.67 -3.39
C ARG A 242 24.02 -1.21 -1.95
N ARG A 243 25.11 -0.90 -1.23
CA ARG A 243 25.07 -0.58 0.20
C ARG A 243 24.26 0.69 0.47
N LEU A 244 24.39 1.71 -0.37
CA LEU A 244 23.59 2.94 -0.30
C LEU A 244 22.09 2.66 -0.49
N ARG A 245 21.70 1.79 -1.43
CA ARG A 245 20.29 1.41 -1.59
C ARG A 245 19.74 0.63 -0.39
N LEU A 246 20.54 -0.25 0.21
CA LEU A 246 20.14 -0.99 1.40
C LEU A 246 20.03 -0.08 2.62
N PHE A 247 20.94 0.88 2.79
CA PHE A 247 20.83 1.93 3.80
C PHE A 247 19.51 2.70 3.62
N ALA A 248 19.23 3.15 2.38
CA ALA A 248 17.99 3.84 2.07
C ALA A 248 16.75 2.99 2.39
N PHE A 249 16.76 1.70 2.05
CA PHE A 249 15.70 0.74 2.42
C PHE A 249 15.46 0.71 3.93
N TYR A 250 16.50 0.56 4.75
CA TYR A 250 16.35 0.49 6.20
C TYR A 250 15.87 1.81 6.80
N CYS A 251 16.34 2.96 6.30
CA CYS A 251 15.82 4.26 6.70
C CYS A 251 14.32 4.39 6.42
N GLN A 252 13.86 3.98 5.22
CA GLN A 252 12.45 4.01 4.88
C GLN A 252 11.64 3.08 5.79
N VAL A 253 12.08 1.83 5.98
CA VAL A 253 11.39 0.87 6.85
C VAL A 253 11.32 1.34 8.28
N LEU A 254 12.42 1.89 8.82
CA LEU A 254 12.47 2.44 10.18
C LEU A 254 11.43 3.57 10.33
N LEU A 255 11.41 4.53 9.41
CA LEU A 255 10.43 5.62 9.43
C LEU A 255 8.99 5.08 9.41
N GLN A 256 8.68 4.16 8.50
CA GLN A 256 7.33 3.59 8.41
C GLN A 256 6.93 2.81 9.68
N ILE A 257 7.85 2.07 10.30
CA ILE A 257 7.59 1.36 11.56
C ILE A 257 7.30 2.34 12.70
N LEU A 258 8.09 3.40 12.84
CA LEU A 258 7.85 4.44 13.86
C LEU A 258 6.50 5.12 13.68
N ILE A 259 6.09 5.37 12.43
CA ILE A 259 4.76 5.92 12.11
C ILE A 259 3.66 4.91 12.49
N ILE A 260 3.80 3.63 12.16
CA ILE A 260 2.82 2.57 12.54
C ILE A 260 2.69 2.47 14.06
N LEU A 261 3.82 2.52 14.79
CA LEU A 261 3.81 2.41 16.23
C LEU A 261 3.07 3.56 16.87
N THR A 262 3.21 4.78 16.34
CA THR A 262 2.65 6.01 16.93
C THR A 262 1.29 6.40 16.35
N GLY A 263 0.84 5.83 15.23
CA GLY A 263 -0.38 6.26 14.56
C GLY A 263 -1.04 5.18 13.71
N ASN A 264 -2.37 5.21 13.64
CA ASN A 264 -3.15 4.29 12.83
C ASN A 264 -3.43 4.88 11.44
N TYR A 265 -2.54 4.60 10.49
CA TYR A 265 -2.70 4.97 9.08
C TYR A 265 -3.03 3.75 8.21
N ASN A 266 -4.02 2.97 8.63
CA ASN A 266 -4.55 1.83 7.86
C ASN A 266 -3.48 0.89 7.30
N PHE A 267 -3.51 0.62 5.99
CA PHE A 267 -2.53 -0.16 5.24
C PHE A 267 -1.47 0.72 4.56
N PHE A 268 -1.50 2.05 4.69
CA PHE A 268 -0.62 2.99 3.98
C PHE A 268 0.86 2.76 4.28
N ASN A 269 1.25 2.73 5.55
CA ASN A 269 2.67 2.55 5.90
C ASN A 269 3.16 1.15 5.52
N ALA A 270 2.32 0.13 5.70
CA ALA A 270 2.61 -1.24 5.27
C ALA A 270 2.81 -1.30 3.75
N LEU A 271 1.96 -0.63 2.97
CA LEU A 271 2.09 -0.52 1.52
C LEU A 271 3.39 0.21 1.14
N THR A 272 3.77 1.24 1.88
CA THR A 272 5.05 1.96 1.66
C THR A 272 6.27 1.06 1.92
N ILE A 273 6.23 0.23 2.98
CA ILE A 273 7.26 -0.81 3.22
C ILE A 273 7.31 -1.82 2.07
N VAL A 274 6.14 -2.22 1.55
CA VAL A 274 6.03 -3.13 0.41
C VAL A 274 6.65 -2.52 -0.85
N LEU A 275 6.46 -1.23 -1.10
CA LEU A 275 7.12 -0.49 -2.19
C LEU A 275 8.65 -0.43 -1.98
N ALA A 276 9.12 -0.32 -0.73
CA ALA A 276 10.54 -0.31 -0.38
C ALA A 276 11.27 -1.61 -0.76
N PHE A 277 10.57 -2.75 -0.92
CA PHE A 277 11.18 -3.98 -1.44
C PHE A 277 11.78 -3.81 -2.85
N SER A 278 11.42 -2.76 -3.60
CA SER A 278 12.06 -2.39 -4.88
C SER A 278 13.54 -1.98 -4.76
N LEU A 279 14.02 -1.71 -3.54
CA LEU A 279 15.41 -1.37 -3.23
C LEU A 279 16.26 -2.60 -2.87
N LEU A 280 15.63 -3.72 -2.55
CA LEU A 280 16.29 -4.97 -2.17
C LEU A 280 16.79 -5.74 -3.39
N ASP A 281 17.81 -6.57 -3.19
CA ASP A 281 18.31 -7.50 -4.18
C ASP A 281 18.26 -8.96 -3.72
N GLU A 282 18.44 -9.87 -4.68
CA GLU A 282 18.26 -11.31 -4.48
C GLU A 282 19.23 -11.89 -3.44
N GLU A 283 20.46 -11.37 -3.39
CA GLU A 283 21.49 -11.80 -2.45
C GLU A 283 21.17 -11.38 -1.01
N HIS A 284 20.62 -10.18 -0.80
CA HIS A 284 20.24 -9.73 0.55
C HIS A 284 19.09 -10.60 1.09
N MET A 285 18.10 -10.83 0.24
CA MET A 285 16.99 -11.73 0.53
C MET A 285 17.43 -13.17 0.78
N GLY A 286 18.44 -13.64 0.06
CA GLY A 286 19.03 -14.97 0.29
C GLY A 286 19.66 -15.12 1.66
N ARG A 287 20.33 -14.07 2.15
CA ARG A 287 20.92 -14.02 3.50
C ARG A 287 19.85 -14.01 4.58
N TRP A 288 18.80 -13.20 4.45
CA TRP A 288 17.68 -13.18 5.41
C TRP A 288 17.00 -14.53 5.61
N MET A 289 16.89 -15.33 4.54
CA MET A 289 16.27 -16.66 4.61
C MET A 289 17.25 -17.78 5.03
N GLY A 290 18.41 -17.44 5.60
CA GLY A 290 19.35 -18.42 6.14
C GLY A 290 20.03 -19.29 5.08
N ARG A 291 19.93 -18.95 3.78
CA ARG A 291 20.73 -19.63 2.75
C ARG A 291 22.14 -19.06 2.80
N GLY A 292 23.06 -19.86 3.34
CA GLY A 292 24.49 -19.54 3.36
C GLY A 292 25.00 -19.14 1.98
N LYS A 293 26.04 -18.29 1.94
CA LYS A 293 26.70 -17.88 0.70
C LYS A 293 26.83 -19.10 -0.21
N ARG A 294 26.20 -19.07 -1.40
CA ARG A 294 26.74 -19.87 -2.49
C ARG A 294 28.18 -19.38 -2.61
N LYS A 295 29.15 -20.20 -2.19
CA LYS A 295 30.55 -20.01 -2.54
C LYS A 295 30.59 -19.99 -4.07
N HIS A 296 30.40 -18.83 -4.69
CA HIS A 296 31.12 -18.56 -5.92
C HIS A 296 32.57 -18.77 -5.52
N GLY A 297 33.23 -19.69 -6.22
CA GLY A 297 34.60 -20.11 -5.93
C GLY A 297 35.42 -18.89 -5.54
N SER A 298 36.16 -19.01 -4.45
CA SER A 298 37.12 -18.02 -3.98
C SER A 298 37.91 -17.47 -5.15
N SER A 299 37.47 -16.32 -5.66
CA SER A 299 38.30 -15.49 -6.52
C SER A 299 39.35 -14.91 -5.59
N ALA A 300 40.48 -15.61 -5.49
CA ALA A 300 41.69 -15.20 -4.81
C ALA A 300 42.36 -14.04 -5.58
N TRP A 301 41.61 -12.96 -5.77
CA TRP A 301 42.08 -11.73 -6.39
C TRP A 301 41.99 -10.63 -5.32
N PRO A 302 43.01 -9.75 -5.20
CA PRO A 302 42.96 -8.63 -4.28
C PRO A 302 41.70 -7.78 -4.54
N PRO A 303 41.18 -7.04 -3.54
CA PRO A 303 40.02 -6.19 -3.74
C PRO A 303 40.29 -5.29 -4.95
N THR A 304 39.51 -5.47 -6.00
CA THR A 304 39.64 -4.71 -7.24
C THR A 304 39.50 -3.21 -6.92
N LEU A 305 40.21 -2.35 -7.65
CA LEU A 305 40.14 -0.88 -7.54
C LEU A 305 38.69 -0.37 -7.44
N LEU A 306 37.76 -0.99 -8.16
CA LEU A 306 36.32 -0.75 -8.12
C LEU A 306 35.68 -0.93 -6.72
N SER A 307 36.11 -1.94 -5.94
CA SER A 307 35.61 -2.16 -4.59
C SER A 307 36.10 -1.09 -3.62
N PHE A 308 37.36 -0.66 -3.77
CA PHE A 308 37.91 0.46 -3.00
C PHE A 308 37.19 1.76 -3.33
N LEU A 309 37.07 2.10 -4.62
CA LEU A 309 36.35 3.28 -5.10
C LEU A 309 34.88 3.27 -4.67
N SER A 310 34.19 2.13 -4.71
CA SER A 310 32.82 2.02 -4.24
C SER A 310 32.69 2.26 -2.73
N THR A 311 33.67 1.83 -1.94
CA THR A 311 33.68 2.05 -0.48
C THR A 311 34.00 3.50 -0.16
N LEU A 312 34.93 4.12 -0.89
CA LEU A 312 35.23 5.54 -0.77
C LEU A 312 34.00 6.40 -1.12
N LEU A 313 33.31 6.09 -2.22
CA LEU A 313 32.09 6.80 -2.63
C LEU A 313 30.94 6.62 -1.63
N GLU A 314 30.82 5.43 -1.03
CA GLU A 314 29.88 5.17 0.07
C GLU A 314 30.17 6.07 1.28
N LEU A 315 31.41 6.06 1.79
CA LEU A 315 31.82 6.89 2.92
C LEU A 315 31.67 8.38 2.62
N ALA A 316 32.04 8.82 1.41
CA ALA A 316 31.85 10.19 0.96
C ALA A 316 30.37 10.57 0.94
N THR A 317 29.49 9.68 0.48
CA THR A 317 28.03 9.93 0.48
C THR A 317 27.49 10.08 1.90
N TYR A 318 27.91 9.23 2.84
CA TYR A 318 27.51 9.34 4.24
C TYR A 318 28.05 10.61 4.89
N ALA A 319 29.32 10.95 4.63
CA ALA A 319 29.92 12.18 5.12
C ALA A 319 29.21 13.41 4.56
N LEU A 320 28.84 13.43 3.27
CA LEU A 320 28.08 14.51 2.66
C LEU A 320 26.68 14.62 3.25
N LEU A 321 25.96 13.52 3.42
CA LEU A 321 24.64 13.54 4.05
C LEU A 321 24.71 14.10 5.48
N LEU A 322 25.71 13.68 6.26
CA LEU A 322 25.91 14.18 7.61
C LEU A 322 26.29 15.67 7.60
N TYR A 323 27.29 16.05 6.81
CA TYR A 323 27.76 17.42 6.68
C TYR A 323 26.63 18.39 6.31
N TRP A 324 25.86 18.06 5.26
CA TRP A 324 24.75 18.91 4.83
C TRP A 324 23.59 18.91 5.82
N SER A 325 23.35 17.82 6.54
CA SER A 325 22.35 17.79 7.62
C SER A 325 22.76 18.72 8.76
N VAL A 326 24.03 18.70 9.16
CA VAL A 326 24.57 19.61 10.20
C VAL A 326 24.53 21.05 9.72
N HIS A 327 24.90 21.32 8.47
CA HIS A 327 24.95 22.67 7.90
C HIS A 327 23.56 23.29 7.73
N TYR A 328 22.61 22.60 7.06
CA TYR A 328 21.29 23.16 6.77
C TYR A 328 20.33 23.20 7.97
N PHE A 329 20.59 22.41 9.00
CA PHE A 329 19.79 22.38 10.23
C PHE A 329 20.52 22.88 11.47
N SER A 330 21.70 23.51 11.30
CA SER A 330 22.53 24.08 12.36
C SER A 330 22.55 23.21 13.62
N LEU A 331 22.98 21.96 13.45
CA LEU A 331 23.00 20.99 14.54
C LEU A 331 24.19 21.27 15.45
N GLU A 332 23.93 21.89 16.60
CA GLU A 332 24.92 22.27 17.60
C GLU A 332 24.65 21.54 18.92
N ILE A 333 25.72 21.01 19.53
CA ILE A 333 25.63 20.40 20.86
C ILE A 333 25.94 21.49 21.87
N ASP A 334 24.93 21.90 22.64
CA ASP A 334 25.12 22.74 23.82
C ASP A 334 25.71 21.85 24.91
N TRP A 335 27.03 21.90 25.09
CA TRP A 335 27.77 21.11 26.07
C TRP A 335 27.43 21.47 27.51
N GLU A 336 26.92 22.69 27.77
CA GLU A 336 26.53 23.11 29.13
C GLU A 336 25.20 22.46 29.54
N LYS A 337 24.25 22.35 28.61
CA LYS A 337 22.94 21.73 28.87
C LYS A 337 22.87 20.25 28.48
N GLY A 338 23.85 19.75 27.74
CA GLY A 338 23.82 18.41 27.13
C GLY A 338 22.69 18.25 26.11
N LEU A 339 22.26 19.34 25.48
CA LEU A 339 21.11 19.38 24.56
C LEU A 339 21.57 19.59 23.12
N LEU A 340 20.86 18.97 22.18
CA LEU A 340 21.04 19.21 20.75
C LEU A 340 20.14 20.38 20.32
N GLU A 341 20.75 21.50 19.96
CA GLU A 341 20.04 22.59 19.30
C GLU A 341 19.98 22.34 17.78
N SER A 342 18.85 22.67 17.18
CA SER A 342 18.63 22.55 15.74
C SER A 342 17.73 23.68 15.26
N LYS A 343 18.11 24.33 14.15
CA LYS A 343 17.39 25.45 13.53
C LYS A 343 17.54 25.36 12.02
N VAL A 344 16.50 25.71 11.26
CA VAL A 344 16.62 25.74 9.80
C VAL A 344 17.52 26.91 9.38
N ALA A 345 18.63 26.61 8.70
CA ALA A 345 19.67 27.56 8.34
C ALA A 345 19.51 28.16 6.92
N PHE A 346 18.38 27.89 6.26
CA PHE A 346 18.08 28.39 4.93
C PHE A 346 16.70 29.07 4.89
N THR A 347 16.51 29.97 3.93
CA THR A 347 15.26 30.71 3.75
C THR A 347 14.29 29.97 2.83
N TYR A 348 13.02 30.35 2.89
CA TYR A 348 12.01 29.84 1.96
C TYR A 348 12.34 30.16 0.49
N HIS A 349 12.95 31.32 0.23
CA HIS A 349 13.33 31.73 -1.12
C HIS A 349 14.45 30.82 -1.66
N GLU A 350 15.50 30.59 -0.87
CA GLU A 350 16.61 29.68 -1.22
C GLU A 350 16.09 28.25 -1.46
N PHE A 351 15.20 27.76 -0.58
CA PHE A 351 14.59 26.45 -0.76
C PHE A 351 13.77 26.34 -2.06
N THR A 352 12.99 27.37 -2.38
CA THR A 352 12.17 27.37 -3.60
C THR A 352 13.06 27.45 -4.85
N GLN A 353 14.13 28.24 -4.82
CA GLN A 353 15.11 28.32 -5.89
C GLN A 353 15.85 26.99 -6.07
N TRP A 354 16.24 26.34 -4.98
CA TRP A 354 16.80 25.00 -4.99
C TRP A 354 15.82 23.98 -5.59
N LEU A 355 14.54 24.03 -5.17
CA LEU A 355 13.52 23.11 -5.66
C LEU A 355 13.32 23.26 -7.18
N ARG A 356 13.25 24.50 -7.68
CA ARG A 356 13.20 24.80 -9.13
C ARG A 356 14.43 24.27 -9.87
N ALA A 357 15.62 24.46 -9.28
CA ALA A 357 16.87 24.00 -9.87
C ALA A 357 16.98 22.47 -9.91
N VAL A 358 16.45 21.76 -8.90
CA VAL A 358 16.64 20.31 -8.75
C VAL A 358 15.53 19.47 -9.40
N THR A 359 14.31 20.00 -9.56
CA THR A 359 13.15 19.20 -10.02
C THR A 359 13.37 18.55 -11.38
N LEU A 360 13.81 19.30 -12.39
CA LEU A 360 14.10 18.74 -13.73
C LEU A 360 15.35 17.83 -13.75
N PRO A 361 16.47 18.17 -13.08
CA PRO A 361 17.57 17.22 -12.89
C PRO A 361 17.18 15.90 -12.24
N LEU A 362 16.21 15.88 -11.31
CA LEU A 362 15.70 14.64 -10.71
C LEU A 362 14.91 13.80 -11.72
N VAL A 363 14.14 14.45 -12.59
CA VAL A 363 13.53 13.77 -13.75
C VAL A 363 14.63 13.18 -14.64
N GLY A 364 15.70 13.93 -14.90
CA GLY A 364 16.87 13.47 -15.64
C GLY A 364 17.56 12.26 -14.98
N LEU A 365 17.75 12.27 -13.67
CA LEU A 365 18.30 11.16 -12.90
C LEU A 365 17.41 9.91 -13.03
N GLY A 366 16.10 10.08 -12.91
CA GLY A 366 15.12 9.02 -13.13
C GLY A 366 15.21 8.45 -14.55
N PHE A 367 15.28 9.33 -15.56
CA PHE A 367 15.43 8.94 -16.95
C PHE A 367 16.72 8.15 -17.20
N LEU A 368 17.88 8.65 -16.75
CA LEU A 368 19.18 7.96 -16.90
C LEU A 368 19.18 6.60 -16.20
N SER A 369 18.60 6.51 -15.00
CA SER A 369 18.45 5.26 -14.27
C SER A 369 17.56 4.26 -15.03
N LEU A 370 16.44 4.72 -15.58
CA LEU A 370 15.55 3.90 -16.38
C LEU A 370 16.21 3.43 -17.68
N SER A 371 16.88 4.33 -18.41
CA SER A 371 17.61 4.00 -19.63
C SER A 371 18.67 2.93 -19.37
N TRP A 372 19.39 3.03 -18.25
CA TRP A 372 20.36 2.01 -17.85
C TRP A 372 19.72 0.64 -17.60
N GLU A 373 18.57 0.59 -16.92
CA GLU A 373 17.83 -0.66 -16.71
C GLU A 373 17.28 -1.25 -18.01
N ILE A 374 16.79 -0.41 -18.93
CA ILE A 374 16.30 -0.82 -20.25
C ILE A 374 17.43 -1.41 -21.09
N LEU A 375 18.59 -0.75 -21.15
CA LEU A 375 19.76 -1.21 -21.88
C LEU A 375 20.35 -2.50 -21.27
N SER A 376 20.39 -2.57 -19.94
CA SER A 376 20.82 -3.78 -19.21
C SER A 376 19.89 -4.96 -19.48
N ALA A 377 18.57 -4.72 -19.54
CA ALA A 377 17.59 -5.75 -19.89
C ALA A 377 17.71 -6.17 -21.37
N LEU A 378 17.96 -5.23 -22.28
CA LEU A 378 18.21 -5.52 -23.70
C LEU A 378 19.43 -6.42 -23.87
N TYR A 379 20.52 -6.11 -23.18
CA TYR A 379 21.73 -6.95 -23.18
C TYR A 379 21.42 -8.37 -22.71
N ARG A 380 20.65 -8.52 -21.61
CA ARG A 380 20.21 -9.85 -21.12
C ARG A 380 19.36 -10.60 -22.14
N CYS A 381 18.45 -9.92 -22.85
CA CYS A 381 17.68 -10.50 -23.95
C CYS A 381 18.60 -11.00 -25.07
N ALA A 382 19.63 -10.23 -25.42
CA ALA A 382 20.57 -10.57 -26.47
C ALA A 382 21.42 -11.81 -26.14
N CYS A 383 21.66 -12.08 -24.85
CA CYS A 383 22.38 -13.24 -24.33
C CYS A 383 21.53 -14.53 -24.23
N VAL A 384 20.23 -14.49 -24.54
CA VAL A 384 19.37 -15.69 -24.53
C VAL A 384 19.80 -16.66 -25.64
N ARG A 385 19.92 -17.95 -25.31
CA ARG A 385 20.28 -19.00 -26.27
C ARG A 385 19.10 -19.37 -27.16
N GLY A 386 19.34 -19.49 -28.46
CA GLY A 386 18.35 -19.88 -29.48
C GLY A 386 17.64 -18.68 -30.13
N PHE A 387 17.53 -18.69 -31.45
CA PHE A 387 16.98 -17.57 -32.24
C PHE A 387 15.54 -17.23 -31.86
N PHE A 388 14.66 -18.23 -31.80
CA PHE A 388 13.24 -18.02 -31.46
C PHE A 388 13.06 -17.41 -30.05
N TRP A 389 13.78 -17.94 -29.06
CA TRP A 389 13.72 -17.45 -27.68
C TRP A 389 14.29 -16.06 -27.52
N LYS A 390 15.36 -15.75 -28.27
CA LYS A 390 15.92 -14.41 -28.35
C LYS A 390 14.91 -13.42 -28.94
N LEU A 391 14.31 -13.74 -30.09
CA LEU A 391 13.28 -12.91 -30.75
C LEU A 391 12.09 -12.64 -29.83
N TRP A 392 11.59 -13.69 -29.18
CA TRP A 392 10.47 -13.59 -28.23
C TRP A 392 10.82 -12.76 -26.99
N ALA A 393 12.02 -12.94 -26.43
CA ALA A 393 12.50 -12.13 -25.31
C ALA A 393 12.66 -10.66 -25.68
N THR A 394 13.19 -10.35 -26.87
CA THR A 394 13.28 -8.98 -27.38
C THR A 394 11.92 -8.36 -27.64
N LEU A 395 10.95 -9.10 -28.18
CA LEU A 395 9.58 -8.59 -28.37
C LEU A 395 8.93 -8.22 -27.03
N GLN A 396 9.04 -9.10 -26.03
CA GLN A 396 8.53 -8.82 -24.69
C GLN A 396 9.21 -7.61 -24.05
N TRP A 397 10.54 -7.55 -24.17
CA TRP A 397 11.29 -6.39 -23.70
C TRP A 397 10.81 -5.10 -24.37
N ALA A 398 10.58 -5.07 -25.68
CA ALA A 398 10.12 -3.88 -26.39
C ALA A 398 8.74 -3.42 -25.89
N VAL A 399 7.81 -4.35 -25.67
CA VAL A 399 6.47 -4.04 -25.13
C VAL A 399 6.56 -3.46 -23.72
N PHE A 400 7.26 -4.14 -22.81
CA PHE A 400 7.36 -3.70 -21.41
C PHE A 400 8.22 -2.45 -21.23
N ALA A 401 9.26 -2.26 -22.04
CA ALA A 401 10.05 -1.03 -22.06
C ALA A 401 9.20 0.15 -22.53
N THR A 402 8.44 0.00 -23.61
CA THR A 402 7.51 1.03 -24.10
C THR A 402 6.44 1.37 -23.05
N ALA A 403 5.81 0.37 -22.43
CA ALA A 403 4.85 0.58 -21.35
C ALA A 403 5.48 1.31 -20.15
N THR A 404 6.72 0.97 -19.81
CA THR A 404 7.46 1.59 -18.72
C THR A 404 7.82 3.05 -19.00
N VAL A 405 8.29 3.36 -20.21
CA VAL A 405 8.57 4.74 -20.65
C VAL A 405 7.28 5.56 -20.66
N GLY A 406 6.18 5.02 -21.17
CA GLY A 406 4.88 5.67 -21.14
C GLY A 406 4.41 5.98 -19.70
N MET A 407 4.52 5.00 -18.79
CA MET A 407 4.21 5.17 -17.38
C MET A 407 5.07 6.22 -16.68
N PHE A 408 6.38 6.19 -16.96
CA PHE A 408 7.30 7.19 -16.43
C PHE A 408 6.90 8.58 -16.93
N ALA A 409 6.67 8.76 -18.23
CA ALA A 409 6.29 10.03 -18.84
C ALA A 409 5.01 10.62 -18.22
N ILE A 410 3.92 9.87 -18.16
CA ILE A 410 2.66 10.38 -17.57
C ILE A 410 2.80 10.70 -16.08
N SER A 411 3.68 10.00 -15.35
CA SER A 411 3.91 10.24 -13.92
C SER A 411 4.68 11.55 -13.65
N LEU A 412 5.31 12.15 -14.67
CA LEU A 412 6.03 13.41 -14.53
C LEU A 412 5.09 14.57 -14.23
N VAL A 413 3.85 14.53 -14.73
CA VAL A 413 2.85 15.58 -14.49
C VAL A 413 2.52 15.70 -13.00
N PRO A 414 2.02 14.65 -12.31
CA PRO A 414 1.74 14.75 -10.89
C PRO A 414 3.00 14.90 -10.02
N PHE A 415 4.16 14.41 -10.47
CA PHE A 415 5.42 14.62 -9.76
C PHE A 415 5.83 16.10 -9.74
N THR A 416 5.68 16.79 -10.86
CA THR A 416 6.07 18.20 -11.01
C THR A 416 5.06 19.18 -10.40
N TYR A 417 3.92 18.74 -9.88
CA TYR A 417 3.02 19.61 -9.09
C TYR A 417 3.68 20.23 -7.85
N ILE A 418 4.81 19.70 -7.40
CA ILE A 418 5.64 20.30 -6.35
C ILE A 418 6.24 21.65 -6.77
N ASP A 419 6.44 21.89 -8.07
CA ASP A 419 6.93 23.14 -8.65
C ASP A 419 6.19 23.48 -9.96
N TYR A 420 5.33 24.49 -9.89
CA TYR A 420 4.47 24.90 -10.99
C TYR A 420 5.23 25.28 -12.27
N GLU A 421 6.40 25.91 -12.12
CA GLU A 421 7.21 26.34 -13.27
C GLU A 421 7.78 25.13 -14.03
N SER A 422 8.29 24.13 -13.31
CA SER A 422 8.76 22.87 -13.90
C SER A 422 7.62 22.09 -14.56
N ASN A 423 6.41 22.12 -14.00
CA ASN A 423 5.24 21.48 -14.60
C ASN A 423 4.85 22.10 -15.95
N GLY A 424 4.91 23.43 -16.06
CA GLY A 424 4.65 24.16 -17.30
C GLY A 424 5.69 23.91 -18.40
N LYS A 425 6.92 23.51 -18.04
CA LYS A 425 7.99 23.17 -18.99
C LYS A 425 7.86 21.76 -19.60
N LEU A 426 6.94 20.93 -19.10
CA LEU A 426 6.72 19.59 -19.67
C LEU A 426 6.08 19.69 -21.07
N TRP A 427 6.43 18.75 -21.94
CA TRP A 427 5.87 18.68 -23.29
C TRP A 427 4.33 18.54 -23.24
N PRO A 428 3.55 19.36 -23.99
CA PRO A 428 2.08 19.32 -23.95
C PRO A 428 1.46 17.94 -24.24
N GLY A 429 2.12 17.10 -25.05
CA GLY A 429 1.67 15.73 -25.29
C GLY A 429 1.60 14.89 -24.00
N ILE A 430 2.51 15.12 -23.05
CA ILE A 430 2.52 14.41 -21.75
C ILE A 430 1.29 14.80 -20.92
N HIS A 431 0.93 16.09 -20.92
CA HIS A 431 -0.28 16.58 -20.25
C HIS A 431 -1.54 15.96 -20.84
N GLN A 432 -1.65 15.90 -22.17
CA GLN A 432 -2.78 15.25 -22.86
C GLN A 432 -2.88 13.75 -22.52
N MET A 433 -1.74 13.04 -22.52
CA MET A 433 -1.68 11.63 -22.13
C MET A 433 -2.10 11.42 -20.67
N PHE A 434 -1.67 12.29 -19.76
CA PHE A 434 -2.07 12.26 -18.35
C PHE A 434 -3.58 12.50 -18.19
N SER A 435 -4.13 13.55 -18.81
CA SER A 435 -5.58 13.85 -18.76
C SER A 435 -6.44 12.70 -19.31
N ALA A 436 -5.94 11.96 -20.30
CA ALA A 436 -6.66 10.80 -20.85
C ALA A 436 -6.75 9.62 -19.85
N VAL A 437 -5.84 9.52 -18.89
CA VAL A 437 -5.75 8.39 -17.94
C VAL A 437 -6.05 8.76 -16.48
N GLU A 438 -6.24 10.05 -16.18
CA GLU A 438 -6.47 10.58 -14.83
C GLU A 438 -7.65 9.89 -14.13
N ARG A 439 -8.76 9.66 -14.86
CA ARG A 439 -9.95 8.98 -14.33
C ARG A 439 -9.68 7.54 -13.87
N PHE A 440 -8.65 6.89 -14.42
CA PHE A 440 -8.28 5.52 -14.06
C PHE A 440 -7.27 5.47 -12.91
N GLN A 441 -6.88 6.61 -12.33
CA GLN A 441 -5.95 6.71 -11.20
C GLN A 441 -4.66 5.89 -11.44
N VAL A 442 -4.13 6.00 -12.66
CA VAL A 442 -2.91 5.27 -13.09
C VAL A 442 -1.67 5.89 -12.47
N VAL A 443 -1.64 7.20 -12.34
CA VAL A 443 -0.57 7.98 -11.69
C VAL A 443 -1.18 9.10 -10.86
N ASN A 444 -0.68 9.32 -9.65
CA ASN A 444 -1.24 10.29 -8.70
C ASN A 444 -0.16 11.19 -8.08
N SER A 445 -0.63 12.27 -7.45
CA SER A 445 0.21 13.18 -6.65
C SER A 445 0.14 12.83 -5.16
N TYR A 446 1.21 13.14 -4.42
CA TYR A 446 1.35 12.76 -3.02
C TYR A 446 1.79 13.97 -2.19
N GLY A 447 1.31 14.07 -0.95
CA GLY A 447 1.60 15.22 -0.11
C GLY A 447 0.98 15.14 1.29
N LEU A 448 1.37 14.13 2.07
CA LEU A 448 0.84 13.92 3.42
C LEU A 448 1.34 14.97 4.43
N PHE A 449 0.46 15.38 5.34
CA PHE A 449 0.74 16.28 6.47
C PHE A 449 1.42 17.60 6.06
N ARG A 450 1.01 18.15 4.91
CA ARG A 450 1.55 19.39 4.35
C ARG A 450 1.58 20.52 5.38
N ARG A 451 0.51 20.69 6.16
CA ARG A 451 0.44 21.61 7.31
C ARG A 451 0.08 20.83 8.55
N MET A 452 0.72 21.15 9.68
CA MET A 452 0.34 20.58 10.96
C MET A 452 -0.99 21.18 11.41
N THR A 453 -1.95 20.32 11.72
CA THR A 453 -3.29 20.70 12.21
C THR A 453 -3.32 20.63 13.74
N GLY A 454 -4.30 21.27 14.36
CA GLY A 454 -4.48 21.22 15.82
C GLY A 454 -3.40 21.94 16.65
N VAL A 455 -2.69 22.91 16.07
CA VAL A 455 -1.74 23.74 16.83
C VAL A 455 -2.54 24.51 17.90
N GLY A 456 -2.18 24.30 19.17
CA GLY A 456 -2.94 24.85 20.30
C GLY A 456 -4.20 24.04 20.66
N GLY A 457 -4.19 22.73 20.38
CA GLY A 457 -5.22 21.77 20.76
C GLY A 457 -5.88 21.10 19.57
N ARG A 458 -5.99 19.78 19.63
CA ARG A 458 -6.67 18.95 18.63
C ARG A 458 -8.18 19.22 18.66
N PRO A 459 -8.78 19.77 17.60
CA PRO A 459 -10.22 19.94 17.57
C PRO A 459 -10.92 18.58 17.40
N GLU A 460 -11.97 18.36 18.18
CA GLU A 460 -12.77 17.13 18.16
C GLU A 460 -14.26 17.48 18.27
N VAL A 461 -15.06 16.90 17.37
CA VAL A 461 -16.51 17.01 17.42
C VAL A 461 -17.06 15.88 18.28
N VAL A 462 -17.80 16.25 19.33
CA VAL A 462 -18.49 15.34 20.25
C VAL A 462 -19.98 15.44 19.97
N LEU A 463 -20.61 14.30 19.69
CA LEU A 463 -22.04 14.22 19.43
C LEU A 463 -22.76 13.91 20.73
N GLU A 464 -23.86 14.62 20.98
CA GLU A 464 -24.67 14.45 22.19
C GLU A 464 -26.13 14.22 21.79
N GLY A 465 -26.78 13.27 22.47
CA GLY A 465 -28.20 12.99 22.31
C GLY A 465 -29.00 13.28 23.57
N SER A 466 -30.29 13.54 23.38
CA SER A 466 -31.23 13.83 24.46
C SER A 466 -32.64 13.39 24.10
N TYR A 467 -33.42 13.04 25.12
CA TYR A 467 -34.86 12.80 25.00
C TYR A 467 -35.70 14.05 25.36
N ASP A 468 -35.15 14.96 26.17
CA ASP A 468 -35.89 16.05 26.83
C ASP A 468 -35.30 17.47 26.58
N LYS A 469 -34.18 17.58 25.86
CA LYS A 469 -33.33 18.77 25.67
C LYS A 469 -32.60 19.29 26.91
N GLN A 470 -32.77 18.66 28.06
CA GLN A 470 -32.15 19.07 29.34
C GLN A 470 -30.97 18.17 29.68
N SER A 471 -31.19 16.85 29.63
CA SER A 471 -30.17 15.84 29.87
C SER A 471 -29.51 15.43 28.55
N TRP A 472 -28.20 15.65 28.45
CA TRP A 472 -27.42 15.36 27.24
C TRP A 472 -26.43 14.24 27.54
N THR A 473 -26.44 13.19 26.73
CA THR A 473 -25.52 12.06 26.84
C THR A 473 -24.62 12.01 25.61
N GLU A 474 -23.31 11.95 25.84
CA GLU A 474 -22.31 11.85 24.77
C GLU A 474 -22.39 10.50 24.07
N ILE A 475 -22.28 10.52 22.74
CA ILE A 475 -22.20 9.33 21.90
C ILE A 475 -20.73 9.06 21.60
N GLU A 476 -20.19 8.04 22.24
CA GLU A 476 -18.78 7.64 22.10
C GLU A 476 -18.53 6.83 20.83
N PHE A 477 -17.50 7.22 20.09
CA PHE A 477 -17.04 6.52 18.88
C PHE A 477 -16.04 5.42 19.23
N MET A 478 -15.95 4.38 18.40
CA MET A 478 -15.05 3.25 18.62
C MET A 478 -13.56 3.61 18.62
N TYR A 479 -13.12 4.53 17.74
CA TYR A 479 -11.69 4.65 17.43
C TYR A 479 -11.11 6.06 17.57
N LYS A 480 -11.86 7.11 17.20
CA LYS A 480 -11.40 8.48 17.45
C LYS A 480 -11.37 8.79 18.96
N PRO A 481 -10.54 9.76 19.41
CA PRO A 481 -10.57 10.24 20.78
C PRO A 481 -11.96 10.77 21.17
N GLY A 482 -12.38 10.49 22.40
CA GLY A 482 -13.68 10.88 22.97
C GLY A 482 -13.57 10.90 24.49
N ASN A 483 -13.81 9.77 25.13
CA ASN A 483 -13.58 9.56 26.55
C ASN A 483 -12.13 9.90 26.96
N VAL A 484 -11.98 10.83 27.90
CA VAL A 484 -10.68 11.36 28.34
C VAL A 484 -9.81 10.37 29.13
N SER A 485 -10.46 9.36 29.73
CA SER A 485 -9.81 8.31 30.51
C SER A 485 -9.46 7.09 29.66
N ALA A 486 -9.97 7.00 28.43
CA ALA A 486 -9.70 5.88 27.54
C ALA A 486 -8.34 6.04 26.83
N ALA A 487 -7.57 4.96 26.80
CA ALA A 487 -6.35 4.90 25.99
C ALA A 487 -6.69 4.94 24.50
N PRO A 488 -5.86 5.57 23.64
CA PRO A 488 -6.05 5.52 22.20
C PRO A 488 -6.05 4.09 21.64
N ALA A 489 -6.82 3.83 20.59
CA ALA A 489 -6.97 2.47 20.04
C ALA A 489 -5.81 2.06 19.11
N VAL A 490 -5.60 0.74 18.94
CA VAL A 490 -4.74 0.17 17.89
C VAL A 490 -5.61 -0.59 16.91
N VAL A 491 -5.78 -0.04 15.71
CA VAL A 491 -6.77 -0.48 14.72
C VAL A 491 -6.16 -0.84 13.37
N ALA A 492 -4.94 -0.36 13.07
CA ALA A 492 -4.27 -0.69 11.82
C ALA A 492 -4.20 -2.22 11.63
N PRO A 493 -4.49 -2.75 10.43
CA PRO A 493 -4.61 -2.04 9.15
C PRO A 493 -6.04 -1.66 8.73
N HIS A 494 -7.01 -1.70 9.65
CA HIS A 494 -8.36 -1.18 9.39
C HIS A 494 -8.30 0.34 9.11
N GLN A 495 -9.13 0.81 8.18
CA GLN A 495 -9.37 2.23 7.92
C GLN A 495 -10.77 2.62 8.40
N PRO A 496 -10.92 3.22 9.60
CA PRO A 496 -12.20 3.74 10.07
C PRO A 496 -12.56 5.02 9.31
N ARG A 497 -13.40 4.91 8.27
CA ARG A 497 -13.65 6.01 7.32
C ARG A 497 -14.50 7.11 7.94
N LEU A 498 -15.43 6.76 8.82
CA LEU A 498 -16.26 7.73 9.54
C LEU A 498 -15.42 8.54 10.54
N ASP A 499 -14.67 7.89 11.43
CA ASP A 499 -13.79 8.54 12.41
C ASP A 499 -12.76 9.46 11.72
N TRP A 500 -12.21 9.03 10.59
CA TRP A 500 -11.31 9.86 9.80
C TRP A 500 -11.99 11.10 9.21
N GLN A 501 -13.20 10.96 8.68
CA GLN A 501 -13.96 12.11 8.17
C GLN A 501 -14.41 13.04 9.30
N MET A 502 -14.71 12.52 10.49
CA MET A 502 -14.98 13.34 11.68
C MET A 502 -13.79 14.24 12.06
N TRP A 503 -12.56 13.72 11.97
CA TRP A 503 -11.35 14.52 12.17
C TRP A 503 -11.22 15.66 11.16
N PHE A 504 -11.51 15.41 9.87
CA PHE A 504 -11.54 16.48 8.87
C PHE A 504 -12.67 17.48 9.12
N ALA A 505 -13.85 17.01 9.51
CA ALA A 505 -15.00 17.87 9.82
C ALA A 505 -14.71 18.82 10.98
N ALA A 506 -13.98 18.37 12.01
CA ALA A 506 -13.59 19.19 13.16
C ALA A 506 -12.66 20.36 12.81
N LEU A 507 -11.97 20.31 11.66
CA LEU A 507 -11.07 21.37 11.20
C LEU A 507 -11.78 22.48 10.42
N ALA A 508 -13.05 22.29 10.06
CA ALA A 508 -13.84 23.22 9.26
C ALA A 508 -15.19 23.53 9.93
N HIS A 509 -15.96 24.43 9.32
CA HIS A 509 -17.34 24.68 9.75
C HIS A 509 -18.26 23.53 9.30
N HIS A 510 -19.34 23.26 10.02
CA HIS A 510 -20.24 22.13 9.71
C HIS A 510 -20.83 22.20 8.29
N SER A 511 -21.04 23.40 7.77
CA SER A 511 -21.54 23.62 6.40
C SER A 511 -20.59 23.11 5.31
N SER A 512 -19.30 22.93 5.63
CA SER A 512 -18.31 22.34 4.72
C SER A 512 -18.42 20.82 4.62
N SER A 513 -19.18 20.16 5.50
CA SER A 513 -19.34 18.70 5.57
C SER A 513 -20.80 18.28 5.41
N PRO A 514 -21.37 18.29 4.19
CA PRO A 514 -22.77 17.96 3.95
C PRO A 514 -23.19 16.55 4.42
N TRP A 515 -22.25 15.62 4.41
CA TRP A 515 -22.45 14.26 4.89
C TRP A 515 -22.81 14.21 6.39
N PHE A 516 -22.36 15.20 7.17
CA PHE A 516 -22.60 15.27 8.61
C PHE A 516 -24.08 15.46 8.94
N ALA A 517 -24.79 16.32 8.19
CA ALA A 517 -26.23 16.49 8.35
C ALA A 517 -27.00 15.18 8.07
N SER A 518 -26.59 14.44 7.04
CA SER A 518 -27.16 13.11 6.76
C SER A 518 -26.87 12.12 7.89
N PHE A 519 -25.63 12.12 8.40
CA PHE A 519 -25.24 11.28 9.52
C PHE A 519 -26.11 11.54 10.76
N VAL A 520 -26.27 12.81 11.18
CA VAL A 520 -27.16 13.20 12.28
C VAL A 520 -28.61 12.76 12.02
N HIS A 521 -29.11 12.97 10.80
CA HIS A 521 -30.46 12.55 10.42
C HIS A 521 -30.66 11.02 10.53
N ARG A 522 -29.67 10.22 10.13
CA ARG A 522 -29.74 8.75 10.23
C ARG A 522 -29.68 8.24 11.68
N LEU A 523 -28.95 8.92 12.55
CA LEU A 523 -28.92 8.60 13.97
C LEU A 523 -30.26 8.93 14.66
N LEU A 524 -30.86 10.08 14.36
CA LEU A 524 -32.22 10.42 14.82
C LEU A 524 -33.27 9.40 14.34
N GLN A 525 -33.09 8.83 13.16
CA GLN A 525 -33.94 7.75 12.64
C GLN A 525 -33.70 6.39 13.29
N GLY A 526 -32.66 6.23 14.13
CA GLY A 526 -32.30 4.94 14.71
C GLY A 526 -31.81 3.91 13.68
N LYS A 527 -31.14 4.35 12.60
CA LYS A 527 -30.66 3.42 11.58
C LYS A 527 -29.47 2.59 12.09
N GLU A 528 -29.72 1.31 12.35
CA GLU A 528 -28.74 0.36 12.92
C GLU A 528 -27.41 0.32 12.16
N ASP A 529 -27.43 0.25 10.81
CA ASP A 529 -26.21 0.15 10.02
C ASP A 529 -25.32 1.41 10.17
N VAL A 530 -25.90 2.58 10.44
CA VAL A 530 -25.15 3.83 10.71
C VAL A 530 -24.67 3.88 12.16
N ILE A 531 -25.51 3.47 13.12
CA ILE A 531 -25.13 3.35 14.54
C ILE A 531 -23.91 2.44 14.69
N ARG A 532 -23.86 1.32 13.96
CA ARG A 532 -22.73 0.38 13.97
C ARG A 532 -21.42 0.93 13.43
N LEU A 533 -21.45 2.01 12.63
CA LEU A 533 -20.22 2.73 12.28
C LEU A 533 -19.64 3.50 13.46
N VAL A 534 -20.50 3.94 14.39
CA VAL A 534 -20.12 4.68 15.60
C VAL A 534 -19.73 3.71 16.69
N GLN A 535 -20.58 2.72 16.95
CA GLN A 535 -20.41 1.72 18.00
C GLN A 535 -21.03 0.39 17.62
N VAL A 536 -20.22 -0.67 17.55
CA VAL A 536 -20.69 -2.05 17.31
C VAL A 536 -21.22 -2.70 18.58
N ASP A 537 -20.71 -2.29 19.74
CA ASP A 537 -21.11 -2.77 21.07
C ASP A 537 -22.37 -2.04 21.56
N GLU A 538 -23.52 -2.71 21.47
CA GLU A 538 -24.83 -2.11 21.79
C GLU A 538 -24.92 -1.62 23.25
N ASP A 539 -24.18 -2.23 24.18
CA ASP A 539 -24.13 -1.83 25.59
C ASP A 539 -23.42 -0.48 25.80
N LYS A 540 -22.51 -0.12 24.89
CA LYS A 540 -21.79 1.17 24.92
C LYS A 540 -22.52 2.29 24.20
N TYR A 541 -23.55 1.97 23.42
CA TYR A 541 -24.33 2.97 22.70
C TYR A 541 -25.53 3.39 23.55
N PRO A 542 -25.58 4.63 24.08
CA PRO A 542 -26.56 5.04 25.09
C PRO A 542 -28.01 5.06 24.58
N PHE A 543 -28.22 5.05 23.26
CA PHE A 543 -29.54 5.13 22.63
C PHE A 543 -29.91 3.85 21.88
N SER A 544 -29.41 2.69 22.34
CA SER A 544 -29.65 1.39 21.70
C SER A 544 -31.11 0.93 21.80
N THR A 545 -31.77 1.18 22.93
CA THR A 545 -33.18 0.81 23.16
C THR A 545 -34.16 1.70 22.39
N GLN A 546 -33.90 3.01 22.35
CA GLN A 546 -34.74 3.98 21.65
C GLN A 546 -33.86 5.10 21.06
N PRO A 547 -34.04 5.47 19.79
CA PRO A 547 -33.26 6.55 19.18
C PRO A 547 -33.48 7.89 19.90
N PRO A 548 -32.47 8.78 19.93
CA PRO A 548 -32.59 10.08 20.58
C PRO A 548 -33.61 10.96 19.85
N VAL A 549 -34.36 11.78 20.60
CA VAL A 549 -35.33 12.75 20.02
C VAL A 549 -34.59 13.98 19.49
N TYR A 550 -33.52 14.37 20.19
CA TYR A 550 -32.69 15.53 19.88
C TYR A 550 -31.24 15.12 19.77
N LEU A 551 -30.54 15.69 18.78
CA LEU A 551 -29.09 15.58 18.64
C LEU A 551 -28.49 16.99 18.51
N ARG A 552 -27.31 17.18 19.09
CA ARG A 552 -26.45 18.35 18.88
C ARG A 552 -25.01 17.91 18.81
N ALA A 553 -24.13 18.76 18.28
CA ALA A 553 -22.70 18.48 18.30
C ALA A 553 -21.91 19.65 18.86
N GLN A 554 -20.96 19.34 19.73
CA GLN A 554 -20.10 20.30 20.41
C GLN A 554 -18.66 20.17 19.89
N LEU A 555 -17.97 21.29 19.78
CA LEU A 555 -16.54 21.33 19.44
C LEU A 555 -15.72 21.47 20.72
N TYR A 556 -14.81 20.53 20.92
CA TYR A 556 -13.82 20.54 21.99
C TYR A 556 -12.41 20.63 21.41
N LYS A 557 -11.47 21.10 22.22
CA LYS A 557 -10.05 20.90 22.00
C LYS A 557 -9.51 19.86 22.98
N TYR A 558 -8.74 18.93 22.46
CA TYR A 558 -8.10 17.86 23.20
C TYR A 558 -6.58 18.05 23.20
N TRP A 559 -5.96 17.64 24.30
CA TRP A 559 -4.51 17.52 24.46
C TRP A 559 -4.20 16.24 25.19
N PHE A 560 -3.01 15.69 24.96
CA PHE A 560 -2.49 14.67 25.86
C PHE A 560 -2.24 15.27 27.25
N THR A 561 -2.41 14.43 28.27
CA THR A 561 -2.03 14.74 29.65
C THR A 561 -0.50 14.78 29.78
N HIS A 562 0.00 15.60 30.69
CA HIS A 562 1.43 15.59 31.04
C HIS A 562 1.67 14.66 32.23
N SER A 563 2.74 13.86 32.16
CA SER A 563 3.09 12.87 33.20
C SER A 563 3.25 13.44 34.61
N ALA A 564 3.43 14.75 34.77
CA ALA A 564 3.58 15.44 36.05
C ALA A 564 2.24 15.86 36.70
N GLU A 565 1.13 15.87 35.94
CA GLU A 565 -0.18 16.38 36.39
C GLU A 565 -1.11 15.28 36.92
N SER A 566 -0.65 14.02 36.95
CA SER A 566 -1.46 12.85 37.34
C SER A 566 -1.65 12.75 38.87
N GLY A 567 -2.44 13.66 39.46
CA GLY A 567 -3.02 13.47 40.79
C GLY A 567 -4.08 12.36 40.80
N ALA A 568 -4.37 11.81 41.99
CA ALA A 568 -5.40 10.80 42.18
C ALA A 568 -6.80 11.36 41.82
N GLY A 569 -7.25 11.11 40.60
CA GLY A 569 -8.54 11.58 40.05
C GLY A 569 -8.47 12.30 38.69
N ALA A 570 -7.27 12.60 38.18
CA ALA A 570 -7.12 13.21 36.85
C ALA A 570 -7.32 12.20 35.72
N ALA A 571 -7.94 12.64 34.62
CA ALA A 571 -8.06 11.84 33.39
C ALA A 571 -6.67 11.38 32.93
N GLN A 572 -6.53 10.09 32.62
CA GLN A 572 -5.20 9.48 32.45
C GLN A 572 -4.52 9.83 31.12
N TRP A 573 -5.27 9.94 30.03
CA TRP A 573 -4.71 10.05 28.67
C TRP A 573 -4.92 11.40 28.02
N TRP A 574 -6.10 11.98 28.22
CA TRP A 574 -6.50 13.23 27.56
C TRP A 574 -7.02 14.25 28.57
N ARG A 575 -6.83 15.51 28.23
CA ARG A 575 -7.57 16.63 28.78
C ARG A 575 -8.32 17.33 27.66
N ARG A 576 -9.51 17.84 27.94
CA ARG A 576 -10.33 18.54 26.94
C ARG A 576 -10.87 19.86 27.46
N GLN A 577 -11.12 20.78 26.55
CA GLN A 577 -11.75 22.07 26.82
C GLN A 577 -12.86 22.30 25.79
N HIS A 578 -14.06 22.67 26.25
CA HIS A 578 -15.15 23.07 25.36
C HIS A 578 -14.79 24.38 24.67
N VAL A 579 -15.08 24.48 23.37
CA VAL A 579 -14.82 25.67 22.56
C VAL A 579 -16.12 26.36 22.19
N GLN A 580 -16.99 25.65 21.48
CA GLN A 580 -18.24 26.21 20.95
C GLN A 580 -19.17 25.09 20.50
N GLU A 581 -20.41 25.46 20.17
CA GLU A 581 -21.32 24.58 19.44
C GLU A 581 -20.81 24.36 18.00
N PHE A 582 -20.75 23.10 17.56
CA PHE A 582 -20.36 22.73 16.19
C PHE A 582 -21.60 22.62 15.28
N PHE A 583 -22.65 21.96 15.78
CA PHE A 583 -23.89 21.72 15.06
C PHE A 583 -25.08 21.97 15.99
N PRO A 584 -26.10 22.72 15.55
CA PRO A 584 -27.21 23.11 16.41
C PRO A 584 -28.03 21.91 16.86
N THR A 585 -28.82 22.12 17.91
CA THR A 585 -29.80 21.14 18.37
C THR A 585 -30.89 20.94 17.33
N VAL A 586 -31.05 19.72 16.83
CA VAL A 586 -32.06 19.36 15.82
C VAL A 586 -32.86 18.13 16.23
N SER A 587 -34.07 18.00 15.67
CA SER A 587 -34.92 16.80 15.76
C SER A 587 -35.42 16.37 14.39
N LEU A 588 -36.07 15.20 14.31
CA LEU A 588 -36.76 14.79 13.08
C LEU A 588 -37.86 15.80 12.73
N GLY A 589 -37.89 16.24 11.46
CA GLY A 589 -38.84 17.24 10.97
C GLY A 589 -38.43 18.69 11.22
N ASP A 590 -37.24 18.95 11.77
CA ASP A 590 -36.72 20.30 11.92
C ASP A 590 -36.44 20.94 10.56
N PRO A 591 -36.96 22.15 10.26
CA PRO A 591 -36.75 22.83 8.99
C PRO A 591 -35.27 23.11 8.69
N THR A 592 -34.43 23.30 9.71
CA THR A 592 -32.99 23.55 9.53
C THR A 592 -32.27 22.32 8.97
N LEU A 593 -32.49 21.16 9.59
CA LEU A 593 -31.93 19.88 9.15
C LEU A 593 -32.46 19.51 7.75
N ASP A 594 -33.77 19.67 7.54
CA ASP A 594 -34.40 19.39 6.26
C ASP A 594 -33.90 20.30 5.14
N GLY A 595 -33.64 21.58 5.44
CA GLY A 595 -33.04 22.54 4.52
C GLY A 595 -31.63 22.13 4.11
N LEU A 596 -30.79 21.73 5.07
CA LEU A 596 -29.43 21.24 4.81
C LEU A 596 -29.43 19.96 3.96
N LEU A 597 -30.35 19.03 4.24
CA LEU A 597 -30.50 17.81 3.45
C LEU A 597 -31.00 18.11 2.03
N ALA A 598 -31.98 19.00 1.87
CA ALA A 598 -32.52 19.37 0.57
C ALA A 598 -31.48 20.10 -0.30
N GLN A 599 -30.72 21.03 0.27
CA GLN A 599 -29.66 21.78 -0.42
C GLN A 599 -28.63 20.85 -1.08
N HIS A 600 -28.35 19.71 -0.45
CA HIS A 600 -27.36 18.74 -0.92
C HIS A 600 -27.97 17.52 -1.62
N GLY A 601 -29.29 17.56 -1.92
CA GLY A 601 -29.98 16.46 -2.59
C GLY A 601 -30.03 15.15 -1.78
N LEU A 602 -30.04 15.25 -0.45
CA LEU A 602 -29.99 14.12 0.47
C LEU A 602 -31.38 13.67 0.97
N LYS A 603 -32.46 14.34 0.55
CA LYS A 603 -33.84 14.13 1.03
C LYS A 603 -34.71 13.18 0.16
N ASP A 604 -34.22 12.73 -1.00
CA ASP A 604 -35.07 11.98 -1.95
C ASP A 604 -35.59 10.62 -1.46
N LYS A 605 -36.91 10.41 -1.63
CA LYS A 605 -37.62 9.13 -1.57
C LYS A 605 -37.76 8.55 -2.98
N LEU A 606 -36.87 7.63 -3.36
CA LEU A 606 -37.08 6.77 -4.53
C LEU A 606 -37.23 5.31 -4.06
N PRO A 607 -38.40 4.70 -4.25
CA PRO A 607 -38.55 3.26 -4.13
C PRO A 607 -38.29 2.59 -5.48
N LEU A 608 -37.51 1.52 -5.46
CA LEU A 608 -37.69 0.37 -6.34
C LEU A 608 -37.22 -0.83 -5.52
N LYS A 609 -38.15 -1.47 -4.79
CA LYS A 609 -37.97 -2.84 -4.34
C LYS A 609 -37.91 -3.69 -5.60
N ARG A 610 -36.74 -4.19 -5.94
CA ARG A 610 -36.62 -5.30 -6.89
C ARG A 610 -36.83 -6.61 -6.12
N PRO A 611 -37.46 -7.63 -6.73
CA PRO A 611 -37.82 -8.86 -6.03
C PRO A 611 -36.60 -9.54 -5.44
N VAL A 612 -36.79 -10.05 -4.22
CA VAL A 612 -35.75 -10.52 -3.27
C VAL A 612 -35.38 -12.00 -3.51
N ASP A 613 -35.98 -12.65 -4.50
CA ASP A 613 -35.96 -14.11 -4.61
C ASP A 613 -34.76 -14.67 -5.38
N ALA A 614 -33.68 -13.91 -5.51
CA ALA A 614 -32.45 -14.37 -6.16
C ALA A 614 -31.44 -14.91 -5.12
N PHE A 615 -30.79 -16.03 -5.46
CA PHE A 615 -29.79 -16.70 -4.62
C PHE A 615 -28.64 -15.77 -4.18
N LEU A 616 -28.21 -14.87 -5.07
CA LEU A 616 -27.05 -14.01 -4.83
C LEU A 616 -27.32 -12.92 -3.76
N PRO A 617 -28.42 -12.13 -3.82
CA PRO A 617 -28.88 -11.29 -2.72
C PRO A 617 -28.99 -12.01 -1.37
N TRP A 618 -29.57 -13.23 -1.37
CA TRP A 618 -29.70 -14.04 -0.15
C TRP A 618 -28.35 -14.46 0.43
N LEU A 619 -27.40 -14.86 -0.43
CA LEU A 619 -26.06 -15.22 0.00
C LEU A 619 -25.33 -14.01 0.60
N LEU A 620 -25.41 -12.85 -0.05
CA LEU A 620 -24.77 -11.62 0.42
C LEU A 620 -25.35 -11.16 1.76
N SER A 621 -26.66 -11.22 1.93
CA SER A 621 -27.31 -10.88 3.21
C SER A 621 -26.93 -11.86 4.33
N SER A 622 -26.78 -13.15 4.02
CA SER A 622 -26.34 -14.17 4.98
C SER A 622 -24.89 -13.93 5.45
N VAL A 623 -23.97 -13.63 4.52
CA VAL A 623 -22.58 -13.28 4.85
C VAL A 623 -22.51 -11.99 5.68
N ARG A 624 -23.36 -11.02 5.35
CA ARG A 624 -23.49 -9.79 6.13
C ARG A 624 -23.96 -10.07 7.56
N GLN A 625 -24.99 -10.90 7.73
CA GLN A 625 -25.48 -11.29 9.06
C GLN A 625 -24.41 -11.99 9.90
N LEU A 626 -23.56 -12.81 9.29
CA LEU A 626 -22.46 -13.47 9.99
C LEU A 626 -21.36 -12.49 10.44
N SER A 627 -21.06 -11.47 9.64
CA SER A 627 -19.99 -10.50 9.92
C SER A 627 -20.43 -9.34 10.82
N ARG A 628 -21.74 -9.11 10.93
CA ARG A 628 -22.38 -8.04 11.70
C ARG A 628 -21.94 -7.84 13.16
N PRO A 629 -21.68 -8.88 13.98
CA PRO A 629 -21.34 -8.68 15.39
C PRO A 629 -19.86 -8.35 15.62
N PHE A 630 -19.00 -8.48 14.60
CA PHE A 630 -17.56 -8.36 14.77
C PHE A 630 -17.06 -6.98 14.38
N SER A 631 -16.11 -6.44 15.16
CA SER A 631 -15.43 -5.20 14.81
C SER A 631 -14.49 -5.42 13.61
N PRO A 632 -14.38 -4.44 12.69
CA PRO A 632 -13.60 -4.64 11.45
C PRO A 632 -12.13 -4.99 11.63
N HIS A 633 -11.45 -4.41 12.62
CA HIS A 633 -10.05 -4.69 12.88
C HIS A 633 -9.83 -6.12 13.39
N VAL A 634 -10.77 -6.68 14.18
CA VAL A 634 -10.70 -8.07 14.65
C VAL A 634 -10.86 -9.05 13.49
N VAL A 635 -11.81 -8.80 12.58
CA VAL A 635 -11.99 -9.62 11.37
C VAL A 635 -10.71 -9.63 10.52
N LEU A 636 -10.10 -8.47 10.31
CA LEU A 636 -8.86 -8.34 9.55
C LEU A 636 -7.69 -9.10 10.18
N TRP A 637 -7.43 -8.91 11.46
CA TRP A 637 -6.35 -9.61 12.16
C TRP A 637 -6.58 -11.13 12.20
N SER A 638 -7.84 -11.56 12.32
CA SER A 638 -8.20 -12.98 12.22
C SER A 638 -7.84 -13.56 10.86
N LEU A 639 -8.16 -12.85 9.77
CA LEU A 639 -7.82 -13.27 8.40
C LEU A 639 -6.30 -13.32 8.19
N TYR A 640 -5.54 -12.33 8.68
CA TYR A 640 -4.08 -12.37 8.62
C TYR A 640 -3.48 -13.50 9.45
N LEU A 641 -4.02 -13.78 10.63
CA LEU A 641 -3.58 -14.89 11.47
C LEU A 641 -3.85 -16.23 10.79
N VAL A 642 -5.01 -16.39 10.15
CA VAL A 642 -5.31 -17.58 9.32
C VAL A 642 -4.31 -17.72 8.17
N ALA A 643 -3.97 -16.62 7.50
CA ALA A 643 -2.99 -16.64 6.43
C ALA A 643 -1.58 -17.02 6.94
N ALA A 644 -1.16 -16.45 8.06
CA ALA A 644 0.13 -16.68 8.68
C ALA A 644 0.27 -18.13 9.19
N THR A 645 -0.74 -18.63 9.90
CA THR A 645 -0.80 -20.02 10.39
C THR A 645 -0.79 -21.01 9.24
N THR A 646 -1.57 -20.77 8.17
CA THR A 646 -1.54 -21.61 6.97
C THR A 646 -0.15 -21.64 6.31
N CYS A 647 0.51 -20.48 6.22
CA CYS A 647 1.88 -20.40 5.70
C CYS A 647 2.88 -21.15 6.60
N LEU A 648 2.76 -21.03 7.92
CA LEU A 648 3.60 -21.72 8.89
C LEU A 648 3.42 -23.24 8.81
N LEU A 649 2.18 -23.73 8.78
CA LEU A 649 1.87 -25.15 8.63
C LEU A 649 2.42 -25.71 7.31
N ARG A 650 2.28 -24.97 6.20
CA ARG A 650 2.90 -25.34 4.91
C ARG A 650 4.43 -25.36 4.97
N ALA A 651 5.05 -24.44 5.72
CA ALA A 651 6.50 -24.42 5.90
C ALA A 651 6.98 -25.61 6.76
N MET A 652 6.26 -25.95 7.82
CA MET A 652 6.54 -27.12 8.66
C MET A 652 6.35 -28.43 7.90
N ALA A 653 5.27 -28.58 7.13
CA ALA A 653 5.00 -29.76 6.30
C ALA A 653 6.05 -29.97 5.19
N ARG A 654 6.74 -28.90 4.77
CA ARG A 654 7.82 -28.94 3.78
C ARG A 654 9.20 -29.26 4.36
N ARG A 655 9.38 -29.33 5.68
CA ARG A 655 10.63 -29.86 6.24
C ARG A 655 10.72 -31.34 5.85
N PRO A 656 11.83 -31.80 5.24
CA PRO A 656 11.97 -33.21 4.95
C PRO A 656 11.92 -33.97 6.27
N ARG A 657 11.01 -34.95 6.39
CA ARG A 657 11.18 -36.04 7.37
C ARG A 657 12.62 -36.50 7.23
N GLY A 658 13.39 -36.48 8.32
CA GLY A 658 14.80 -36.83 8.34
C GLY A 658 15.00 -38.21 7.72
N GLY A 659 15.33 -38.24 6.43
CA GLY A 659 15.94 -39.39 5.81
C GLY A 659 17.37 -39.42 6.30
N ALA A 660 17.72 -40.46 7.06
CA ALA A 660 19.09 -40.77 7.40
C ALA A 660 19.98 -40.64 6.15
N PRO A 661 21.21 -40.14 6.26
CA PRO A 661 22.12 -40.09 5.12
C PRO A 661 22.26 -41.51 4.55
N PRO A 662 22.27 -41.70 3.22
CA PRO A 662 22.47 -43.01 2.65
C PRO A 662 23.81 -43.53 3.17
N THR A 663 23.74 -44.62 3.94
CA THR A 663 24.90 -45.41 4.33
C THR A 663 25.69 -45.70 3.06
N ARG A 664 26.88 -45.10 2.95
CA ARG A 664 27.90 -45.55 2.01
C ARG A 664 28.04 -47.06 2.24
N HIS A 665 27.56 -47.87 1.30
CA HIS A 665 27.99 -49.26 1.20
C HIS A 665 29.51 -49.24 1.07
N LYS A 666 30.20 -49.49 2.18
CA LYS A 666 31.59 -49.92 2.16
C LYS A 666 31.56 -51.31 1.51
N ALA A 667 32.11 -51.42 0.31
CA ALA A 667 32.51 -52.70 -0.23
C ALA A 667 33.36 -53.45 0.82
N PRO A 668 33.19 -54.77 0.98
CA PRO A 668 33.96 -55.52 1.97
C PRO A 668 35.44 -55.48 1.61
N LYS A 669 36.27 -55.16 2.62
CA LYS A 669 37.72 -55.29 2.54
C LYS A 669 38.07 -56.76 2.31
N GLN A 670 38.68 -57.09 1.17
CA GLN A 670 39.49 -58.30 1.04
C GLN A 670 40.79 -58.13 1.84
N PRO A 671 41.26 -59.19 2.53
CA PRO A 671 42.48 -59.13 3.34
C PRO A 671 43.73 -59.13 2.48
N ARG A 672 44.77 -58.43 2.97
CA ARG A 672 46.12 -58.46 2.41
C ARG A 672 46.79 -59.81 2.68
N GLY A 673 47.45 -60.32 1.65
CA GLY A 673 48.50 -61.33 1.64
C GLY A 673 48.71 -61.71 0.17
N ASP A 674 49.88 -61.93 -0.39
CA ASP A 674 51.29 -61.80 0.01
C ASP A 674 52.04 -62.03 -1.31
N GLN A 675 53.15 -61.31 -1.58
CA GLN A 675 54.13 -61.58 -2.67
C GLN A 675 53.55 -61.50 -4.11
N GLY A 676 54.24 -61.15 -5.19
CA GLY A 676 55.60 -60.81 -5.53
C GLY A 676 55.64 -60.63 -7.07
N GLU A 677 56.66 -59.93 -7.54
CA GLU A 677 57.23 -60.03 -8.90
C GLU A 677 56.55 -59.41 -10.14
N LYS A 678 57.37 -58.51 -10.73
CA LYS A 678 57.81 -58.43 -12.13
C LYS A 678 56.93 -57.77 -13.19
N ASN A 679 57.60 -56.78 -13.81
CA ASN A 679 57.69 -56.47 -15.25
C ASN A 679 56.37 -56.25 -16.02
N GLY A 680 56.21 -55.26 -16.86
CA GLY A 680 57.15 -54.33 -17.47
C GLY A 680 56.45 -53.75 -18.71
N GLN A 681 56.81 -52.52 -19.03
CA GLN A 681 56.98 -51.99 -20.38
C GLN A 681 55.82 -51.93 -21.42
N LEU A 682 55.75 -50.72 -21.99
CA LEU A 682 55.58 -50.37 -23.42
C LEU A 682 54.16 -50.52 -24.02
N ARG A 683 53.49 -49.42 -24.40
CA ARG A 683 53.66 -48.46 -25.53
C ARG A 683 52.95 -48.91 -26.82
N ARG A 684 52.44 -47.88 -27.52
CA ARG A 684 51.88 -47.82 -28.90
C ARG A 684 50.45 -48.35 -29.05
N LYS A 685 49.44 -47.58 -29.46
CA LYS A 685 49.28 -46.46 -30.43
C LYS A 685 49.36 -46.93 -31.89
N GLU A 686 48.36 -46.49 -32.66
CA GLU A 686 48.13 -46.63 -34.13
C GLU A 686 47.42 -47.93 -34.55
N GLY A 687 46.43 -47.94 -35.45
CA GLY A 687 45.81 -46.92 -36.30
C GLY A 687 44.91 -47.59 -37.36
N ARG A 688 44.25 -46.75 -38.20
CA ARG A 688 43.60 -47.03 -39.51
C ARG A 688 42.23 -47.75 -39.51
N GLU A 689 41.17 -47.14 -40.08
CA GLU A 689 40.82 -47.01 -41.53
C GLU A 689 40.58 -48.39 -42.18
N ALA A 690 39.55 -48.71 -42.97
CA ALA A 690 38.53 -47.97 -43.73
C ALA A 690 37.39 -48.93 -44.15
N GLU A 691 36.40 -48.39 -44.90
CA GLU A 691 35.60 -49.07 -45.96
C GLU A 691 34.60 -50.19 -45.56
N GLU A 692 33.45 -50.44 -46.21
CA GLU A 692 32.77 -49.88 -47.39
C GLU A 692 31.27 -50.32 -47.37
N ARG A 693 30.54 -49.92 -48.41
CA ARG A 693 29.08 -49.92 -48.65
C ARG A 693 28.37 -51.29 -48.72
N GLY A 694 27.04 -51.25 -48.56
CA GLY A 694 26.11 -52.26 -49.09
C GLY A 694 24.64 -51.87 -48.93
N GLU A 695 23.98 -51.52 -50.04
CA GLU A 695 22.54 -51.21 -50.14
C GLU A 695 21.64 -52.45 -50.01
N GLY A 696 20.39 -52.26 -49.56
CA GLY A 696 19.33 -53.26 -49.66
C GLY A 696 17.96 -52.73 -49.22
N ARG A 697 17.12 -52.33 -50.19
CA ARG A 697 15.70 -51.93 -50.03
C ARG A 697 14.78 -53.16 -49.98
N SER A 698 13.74 -53.12 -49.13
CA SER A 698 12.35 -53.54 -49.43
C SER A 698 11.46 -53.26 -48.20
N ARG A 699 10.51 -52.30 -48.30
CA ARG A 699 9.06 -52.46 -48.54
C ARG A 699 8.28 -53.18 -47.43
N GLY A 700 7.24 -52.50 -46.91
CA GLY A 700 6.18 -53.13 -46.12
C GLY A 700 5.37 -52.14 -45.29
N ALA A 701 4.53 -51.35 -45.94
CA ALA A 701 3.41 -50.63 -45.30
C ALA A 701 2.15 -51.48 -45.46
N ALA A 702 1.31 -51.57 -44.43
CA ALA A 702 -0.15 -51.55 -44.55
C ALA A 702 -0.80 -51.56 -43.16
N ASP A 703 -1.60 -50.53 -42.96
CA ASP A 703 -2.63 -50.35 -41.95
C ASP A 703 -3.68 -51.46 -41.93
N GLY A 704 -4.40 -51.53 -40.82
CA GLY A 704 -5.79 -51.98 -40.84
C GLY A 704 -6.27 -52.44 -39.48
N GLU A 705 -6.93 -51.55 -38.72
CA GLU A 705 -8.15 -51.88 -37.98
C GLU A 705 -8.79 -50.65 -37.31
N GLY A 706 -9.97 -50.30 -37.80
CA GLY A 706 -11.12 -49.94 -36.96
C GLY A 706 -12.28 -50.86 -37.37
N PRO A 707 -13.52 -50.74 -36.83
CA PRO A 707 -14.03 -49.80 -35.82
C PRO A 707 -14.96 -50.50 -34.77
N ARG A 708 -15.75 -49.68 -34.03
CA ARG A 708 -16.90 -49.98 -33.13
C ARG A 708 -16.55 -49.97 -31.63
N GLY A 709 -17.27 -49.29 -30.73
CA GLY A 709 -18.47 -48.47 -30.86
C GLY A 709 -18.98 -48.04 -29.47
N THR A 710 -19.52 -46.81 -29.41
CA THR A 710 -20.63 -46.33 -28.56
C THR A 710 -20.55 -46.28 -27.03
N LYS A 711 -20.69 -45.03 -26.55
CA LYS A 711 -21.62 -44.52 -25.50
C LYS A 711 -21.37 -44.92 -24.03
N ARG A 712 -21.52 -44.04 -23.04
CA ARG A 712 -21.64 -42.57 -22.96
C ARG A 712 -21.42 -42.21 -21.48
N ARG A 713 -20.38 -41.43 -21.24
CA ARG A 713 -20.20 -40.37 -20.22
C ARG A 713 -20.65 -40.64 -18.77
N LYS A 714 -19.67 -40.96 -17.92
CA LYS A 714 -19.19 -40.02 -16.90
C LYS A 714 -17.77 -39.59 -17.25
#